data_AF-A0A1R1MKM3-F1
#
_entry.id   AF-A0A1R1MKM3-F1
#
_cell.length_a   1.000
_cell.length_b   1.000
_cell.length_c   1.000
_cell.angle_alpha   90.00
_cell.angle_beta   90.00
_cell.angle_gamma   90.00
#
_symmetry.space_group_name_H-M   'P 1'
#
loop_
_entity.id
_entity.type
_entity.pdbx_description
1 polymer ?
#
loop_
_entity_poly.entity_id
_entity_poly.type
_entity_poly.pdbx_seq_one_letter_code
_entity_poly.pdbx_strand_id
1 'polypeptide(L)'
;MTILLSLLLFCNGFAASNNATVEGKGDRLFVYKPEVWLKRGMYQYKIGSYNTALEYFLKILAKDKKKDDYYKKALFMLAKTYMKIGRKIGDKQYLWQALDLLQLYFNTVKNVGWDFYYTKAHIYENLGFYDKSLDIYRVAFLKAKNERQQIKTVIGILRSAVYLKRPDIVDEYYILLSTSNLSKEDKKELEFLKGLILFSKGKYREAFKYFFKTYRQNESYLIENPEYYYLVAEDIYRKGDYRLAEQLFKRIISFTRDKSVIRKAMLRLGDTELKKGDKKLAVATYYNLVTTYPESAEATIAKLKLIALMEKDPVLKYRLQQTKIKAFKQPLKFVLETLIHSRDTYLGTFALANFGAYVLQTNSDNLFKQLEWEISLVFPRQLKYEQKEFIVREWKPYLLKLSPERMCELYKTNPDFFKVIFDRDTLIKIAEALGKCNERKKRLELIRYIADRWKDDNDLLMLAEALTDSKDFKESLKILKKVKRKNCKYYKIYIKNLVFLGRPVKKYLPILREIENKCPSDDIEIKAYEVLVSIEQKNPQRALWIIEKSKDKIAKFYDKDPVLKLAIYKTISYLLAINNYSGCLKVINVIESKSNNCFLASAKLISLSRLDKIDLAKAILPKVKMCKDTMSRIAQIIYEDQIIYRKLKNE
;
A
#
# COMPACT_ATOMS: atom_id res chain seq x y z
N MET A 1 -25.44 6.57 45.15
CA MET A 1 -26.89 6.47 45.35
C MET A 1 -27.68 6.45 44.03
N THR A 2 -27.21 7.16 43.00
CA THR A 2 -27.74 7.14 41.62
C THR A 2 -27.54 5.83 40.84
N ILE A 3 -26.69 4.91 41.32
CA ILE A 3 -26.36 3.63 40.65
C ILE A 3 -27.37 2.51 40.97
N LEU A 4 -28.15 2.61 42.05
CA LEU A 4 -29.21 1.64 42.35
C LEU A 4 -30.48 1.87 41.51
N LEU A 5 -30.71 3.11 41.03
CA LEU A 5 -31.91 3.46 40.26
C LEU A 5 -31.87 2.90 38.82
N SER A 6 -30.69 2.77 38.21
CA SER A 6 -30.55 2.22 36.85
C SER A 6 -30.78 0.71 36.78
N LEU A 7 -30.50 -0.01 37.88
CA LEU A 7 -30.80 -1.44 38.02
C LEU A 7 -32.30 -1.72 38.21
N LEU A 8 -33.06 -0.76 38.77
CA LEU A 8 -34.51 -0.87 38.95
C LEU A 8 -35.29 -0.53 37.67
N LEU A 9 -34.82 0.40 36.86
CA LEU A 9 -35.50 0.81 35.62
C LEU A 9 -35.51 -0.27 34.52
N PHE A 10 -34.51 -1.17 34.48
CA PHE A 10 -34.49 -2.28 33.52
C PHE A 10 -35.41 -3.46 33.92
N CYS A 11 -35.77 -3.61 35.19
CA CYS A 11 -36.68 -4.67 35.64
C CYS A 11 -38.15 -4.38 35.26
N ASN A 12 -38.54 -3.11 35.12
CA ASN A 12 -39.94 -2.74 34.83
C ASN A 12 -40.32 -2.85 33.34
N GLY A 13 -39.36 -3.01 32.42
CA GLY A 13 -39.63 -3.06 30.97
C GLY A 13 -40.11 -4.42 30.44
N PHE A 14 -40.07 -5.49 31.25
CA PHE A 14 -40.45 -6.85 30.84
C PHE A 14 -41.74 -7.37 31.50
N ALA A 15 -42.43 -6.56 32.27
CA ALA A 15 -43.67 -6.93 32.95
C ALA A 15 -44.85 -6.11 32.44
N ALA A 16 -45.31 -6.40 31.21
CA ALA A 16 -46.58 -5.89 30.69
C ALA A 16 -47.24 -6.93 29.78
N SER A 17 -47.93 -7.90 30.38
CA SER A 17 -49.21 -8.46 29.91
C SER A 17 -49.62 -9.60 30.84
N ASN A 18 -50.62 -9.31 31.68
CA ASN A 18 -51.67 -10.19 32.18
C ASN A 18 -52.10 -9.72 33.57
N ASN A 19 -53.02 -8.76 33.58
CA ASN A 19 -53.87 -8.51 34.74
C ASN A 19 -54.93 -9.63 34.77
N ALA A 20 -54.73 -10.58 35.67
CA ALA A 20 -55.81 -11.41 36.20
C ALA A 20 -55.63 -11.42 37.73
N THR A 21 -56.57 -10.78 38.40
CA THR A 21 -56.72 -10.72 39.84
C THR A 21 -57.02 -12.11 40.40
N VAL A 22 -56.15 -12.61 41.28
CA VAL A 22 -56.46 -13.70 42.20
C VAL A 22 -55.93 -13.32 43.58
N GLU A 23 -56.86 -12.97 44.46
CA GLU A 23 -56.61 -12.85 45.90
C GLU A 23 -56.46 -14.23 46.54
N GLY A 24 -55.50 -14.32 47.47
CA GLY A 24 -55.60 -15.14 48.68
C GLY A 24 -55.46 -16.66 48.52
N LYS A 25 -54.23 -17.17 48.71
CA LYS A 25 -53.83 -18.17 49.73
C LYS A 25 -52.50 -18.85 49.38
N GLY A 26 -51.58 -18.82 50.35
CA GLY A 26 -50.40 -19.69 50.40
C GLY A 26 -49.08 -18.95 50.22
N ASP A 27 -48.55 -18.40 51.32
CA ASP A 27 -47.12 -18.10 51.45
C ASP A 27 -46.32 -19.40 51.25
N ARG A 28 -45.97 -19.68 49.99
CA ARG A 28 -44.89 -20.62 49.70
C ARG A 28 -43.61 -19.94 50.15
N LEU A 29 -43.16 -20.27 51.36
CA LEU A 29 -41.79 -20.07 51.84
C LEU A 29 -40.80 -20.43 50.72
N PHE A 30 -40.39 -19.42 49.95
CA PHE A 30 -39.50 -19.62 48.82
C PHE A 30 -38.10 -19.86 49.37
N VAL A 31 -37.73 -21.12 49.55
CA VAL A 31 -36.45 -21.53 50.14
C VAL A 31 -35.30 -20.94 49.32
N TYR A 32 -34.52 -20.05 49.95
CA TYR A 32 -33.28 -19.50 49.38
C TYR A 32 -32.25 -20.63 49.29
N LYS A 33 -31.98 -21.11 48.07
CA LYS A 33 -31.02 -22.19 47.78
C LYS A 33 -29.92 -21.68 46.83
N PRO A 34 -29.02 -20.78 47.28
CA PRO A 34 -28.04 -20.14 46.42
C PRO A 34 -27.08 -21.13 45.76
N GLU A 35 -26.76 -22.23 46.44
CA GLU A 35 -25.91 -23.29 45.87
C GLU A 35 -26.54 -23.94 44.64
N VAL A 36 -27.85 -24.24 44.69
CA VAL A 36 -28.58 -24.86 43.58
C VAL A 36 -28.65 -23.91 42.40
N TRP A 37 -28.94 -22.63 42.64
CA TRP A 37 -28.97 -21.62 41.59
C TRP A 37 -27.59 -21.39 40.99
N LEU A 38 -26.53 -21.37 41.80
CA LEU A 38 -25.16 -21.20 41.32
C LEU A 38 -24.76 -22.38 40.42
N LYS A 39 -25.02 -23.62 40.85
CA LYS A 39 -24.74 -24.83 40.05
C LYS A 39 -25.52 -24.82 38.72
N ARG A 40 -26.82 -24.50 38.75
CA ARG A 40 -27.64 -24.39 37.53
C ARG A 40 -27.15 -23.27 36.60
N GLY A 41 -26.84 -22.10 37.15
CA GLY A 41 -26.30 -20.98 36.38
C GLY A 41 -24.96 -21.32 35.73
N MET A 42 -24.04 -21.99 36.45
CA MET A 42 -22.76 -22.46 35.91
C MET A 42 -22.94 -23.48 34.79
N TYR A 43 -23.89 -24.41 34.94
CA TYR A 43 -24.23 -25.37 33.88
C TYR A 43 -24.74 -24.65 32.62
N GLN A 44 -25.71 -23.73 32.78
CA GLN A 44 -26.25 -22.93 31.68
C GLN A 44 -25.17 -22.10 30.98
N TYR A 45 -24.27 -21.49 31.76
CA TYR A 45 -23.12 -20.75 31.23
C TYR A 45 -22.20 -21.66 30.40
N LYS A 46 -21.93 -22.88 30.87
CA LYS A 46 -21.04 -23.84 30.17
C LYS A 46 -21.60 -24.30 28.83
N ILE A 47 -22.92 -24.46 28.72
CA ILE A 47 -23.58 -24.85 27.46
C ILE A 47 -23.88 -23.66 26.53
N GLY A 48 -23.49 -22.43 26.91
CA GLY A 48 -23.67 -21.23 26.10
C GLY A 48 -25.06 -20.57 26.21
N SER A 49 -25.92 -21.04 27.13
CA SER A 49 -27.23 -20.44 27.42
C SER A 49 -27.06 -19.25 28.39
N TYR A 50 -26.48 -18.17 27.88
CA TYR A 50 -26.07 -17.04 28.72
C TYR A 50 -27.25 -16.26 29.33
N ASN A 51 -28.38 -16.16 28.64
CA ASN A 51 -29.56 -15.49 29.18
C ASN A 51 -30.14 -16.26 30.39
N THR A 52 -30.28 -17.58 30.27
CA THR A 52 -30.74 -18.41 31.39
C THR A 52 -29.73 -18.45 32.54
N ALA A 53 -28.42 -18.44 32.22
CA ALA A 53 -27.38 -18.33 33.25
C ALA A 53 -27.50 -17.01 34.03
N LEU A 54 -27.74 -15.89 33.32
CA LEU A 54 -27.95 -14.56 33.89
C LEU A 54 -29.08 -14.58 34.92
N GLU A 55 -30.23 -15.16 34.58
CA GLU A 55 -31.38 -15.26 35.47
C GLU A 55 -31.04 -15.99 36.77
N TYR A 56 -30.31 -17.10 36.69
CA TYR A 56 -29.91 -17.85 37.88
C TYR A 56 -28.95 -17.07 38.77
N PHE A 57 -27.98 -16.36 38.20
CA PHE A 57 -27.05 -15.56 39.00
C PHE A 57 -27.71 -14.31 39.57
N LEU A 58 -28.60 -13.64 38.84
CA LEU A 58 -29.38 -12.50 39.34
C LEU A 58 -30.29 -12.88 40.52
N LYS A 59 -30.88 -14.08 40.53
CA LYS A 59 -31.66 -14.59 41.67
C LYS A 59 -30.85 -14.66 42.96
N ILE A 60 -29.54 -14.93 42.87
CA ILE A 60 -28.64 -14.93 44.02
C ILE A 60 -28.42 -13.49 44.51
N LEU A 61 -28.09 -12.56 43.61
CA LEU A 61 -27.86 -11.16 43.97
C LEU A 61 -29.09 -10.47 44.57
N ALA A 62 -30.29 -10.76 44.05
CA ALA A 62 -31.52 -10.12 44.50
C ALA A 62 -31.95 -10.56 45.91
N LYS A 63 -31.51 -11.74 46.37
CA LYS A 63 -31.97 -12.34 47.62
C LYS A 63 -30.90 -12.38 48.71
N ASP A 64 -29.62 -12.23 48.36
CA ASP A 64 -28.57 -12.24 49.37
C ASP A 64 -28.40 -10.87 50.05
N LYS A 65 -28.89 -10.77 51.29
CA LYS A 65 -28.68 -9.59 52.15
C LYS A 65 -27.28 -9.58 52.81
N LYS A 66 -26.58 -10.72 52.88
CA LYS A 66 -25.34 -10.91 53.66
C LYS A 66 -24.06 -10.79 52.83
N LYS A 67 -24.16 -10.71 51.50
CA LYS A 67 -23.02 -10.66 50.56
C LYS A 67 -22.02 -11.79 50.83
N ASP A 68 -22.55 -12.99 50.97
CA ASP A 68 -21.83 -14.22 51.29
C ASP A 68 -20.93 -14.69 50.13
N ASP A 69 -20.31 -15.87 50.29
CA ASP A 69 -19.44 -16.44 49.25
C ASP A 69 -20.18 -16.74 47.94
N TYR A 70 -21.47 -17.10 48.01
CA TYR A 70 -22.29 -17.33 46.83
C TYR A 70 -22.57 -16.04 46.08
N TYR A 71 -22.80 -14.94 46.79
CA TYR A 71 -22.93 -13.61 46.19
C TYR A 71 -21.65 -13.19 45.45
N LYS A 72 -20.48 -13.39 46.07
CA LYS A 72 -19.18 -13.09 45.42
C LYS A 72 -18.99 -13.93 44.15
N LYS A 73 -19.28 -15.23 44.22
CA LYS A 73 -19.22 -16.14 43.07
C LYS A 73 -20.23 -15.75 41.98
N ALA A 74 -21.45 -15.38 42.36
CA ALA A 74 -22.48 -14.94 41.43
C ALA A 74 -22.12 -13.62 40.73
N LEU A 75 -21.57 -12.63 41.45
CA LEU A 75 -21.05 -11.39 40.86
C LEU A 75 -20.01 -11.66 39.77
N PHE A 76 -19.04 -12.52 40.09
CA PHE A 76 -17.97 -12.85 39.15
C PHE A 76 -18.49 -13.62 37.93
N MET A 77 -19.44 -14.55 38.14
CA MET A 77 -20.08 -15.27 37.05
C MET A 77 -21.00 -14.39 36.20
N LEU A 78 -21.66 -13.39 36.79
CA LEU A 78 -22.39 -12.37 36.04
C LEU A 78 -21.45 -11.58 35.14
N ALA A 79 -20.32 -11.09 35.66
CA ALA A 79 -19.32 -10.39 34.85
C ALA A 79 -18.90 -11.23 33.62
N LYS A 80 -18.59 -12.51 33.82
CA LYS A 80 -18.27 -13.44 32.72
C LYS A 80 -19.43 -13.64 31.75
N THR A 81 -20.67 -13.73 32.25
CA THR A 81 -21.88 -13.93 31.44
C THR A 81 -22.16 -12.71 30.58
N TYR A 82 -22.17 -11.51 31.17
CA TYR A 82 -22.30 -10.24 30.47
C TYR A 82 -21.21 -10.07 29.40
N MET A 83 -19.96 -10.40 29.71
CA MET A 83 -18.86 -10.38 28.74
C MET A 83 -19.14 -11.31 27.54
N LYS A 84 -19.62 -12.53 27.78
CA LYS A 84 -19.94 -13.48 26.70
C LYS A 84 -21.11 -13.03 25.84
N ILE A 85 -22.14 -12.44 26.44
CA ILE A 85 -23.28 -11.85 25.72
C ILE A 85 -22.79 -10.67 24.87
N GLY A 86 -22.06 -9.74 25.47
CA GLY A 86 -21.51 -8.56 24.79
C GLY A 86 -20.63 -8.94 23.60
N ARG A 87 -19.77 -9.94 23.75
CA ARG A 87 -18.94 -10.46 22.64
C ARG A 87 -19.77 -11.08 21.51
N LYS A 88 -20.81 -11.85 21.83
CA LYS A 88 -21.65 -12.54 20.83
C LYS A 88 -22.58 -11.59 20.08
N ILE A 89 -23.04 -10.53 20.74
CA ILE A 89 -23.99 -9.54 20.21
C ILE A 89 -23.26 -8.27 19.71
N GLY A 90 -21.98 -8.10 20.00
CA GLY A 90 -21.20 -6.90 19.66
C GLY A 90 -21.61 -5.65 20.42
N ASP A 91 -22.42 -5.78 21.48
CA ASP A 91 -22.90 -4.65 22.25
C ASP A 91 -21.93 -4.33 23.40
N LYS A 92 -21.28 -3.16 23.28
CA LYS A 92 -20.28 -2.70 24.25
C LYS A 92 -20.90 -2.38 25.61
N GLN A 93 -22.20 -2.11 25.71
CA GLN A 93 -22.85 -1.86 27.01
C GLN A 93 -22.76 -3.08 27.92
N TYR A 94 -22.97 -4.29 27.38
CA TYR A 94 -22.78 -5.53 28.14
C TYR A 94 -21.32 -5.72 28.58
N LEU A 95 -20.35 -5.28 27.78
CA LEU A 95 -18.93 -5.35 28.14
C LEU A 95 -18.56 -4.36 29.25
N TRP A 96 -19.12 -3.14 29.22
CA TRP A 96 -18.97 -2.17 30.31
C TRP A 96 -19.62 -2.67 31.59
N GLN A 97 -20.84 -3.21 31.51
CA GLN A 97 -21.52 -3.80 32.65
C GLN A 97 -20.74 -5.00 33.23
N ALA A 98 -20.11 -5.80 32.37
CA ALA A 98 -19.21 -6.85 32.83
C ALA A 98 -18.02 -6.30 33.63
N LEU A 99 -17.45 -5.17 33.20
CA LEU A 99 -16.35 -4.51 33.90
C LEU A 99 -16.79 -3.94 35.25
N ASP A 100 -17.97 -3.32 35.31
CA ASP A 100 -18.55 -2.77 36.54
C ASP A 100 -18.81 -3.86 37.59
N LEU A 101 -19.40 -4.98 37.16
CA LEU A 101 -19.61 -6.15 38.01
C LEU A 101 -18.30 -6.76 38.49
N LEU A 102 -17.28 -6.78 37.64
CA LEU A 102 -15.95 -7.25 38.01
C LEU A 102 -15.27 -6.32 39.02
N GLN A 103 -15.49 -5.00 38.91
CA GLN A 103 -15.00 -4.03 39.88
C GLN A 103 -15.73 -4.15 41.24
N LEU A 104 -17.04 -4.39 41.23
CA LEU A 104 -17.80 -4.70 42.44
C LEU A 104 -17.28 -5.97 43.11
N TYR A 105 -17.02 -7.02 42.32
CA TYR A 105 -16.40 -8.24 42.82
C TYR A 105 -15.03 -7.96 43.47
N PHE A 106 -14.16 -7.18 42.83
CA PHE A 106 -12.86 -6.78 43.40
C PHE A 106 -13.01 -6.10 44.76
N ASN A 107 -13.95 -5.17 44.89
CA ASN A 107 -14.20 -4.46 46.15
C ASN A 107 -14.70 -5.40 47.27
N THR A 108 -15.27 -6.56 46.92
CA THR A 108 -15.77 -7.56 47.89
C THR A 108 -14.76 -8.64 48.27
N VAL A 109 -13.64 -8.76 47.53
CA VAL A 109 -12.64 -9.82 47.70
C VAL A 109 -11.27 -9.22 47.96
N LYS A 110 -10.71 -9.45 49.15
CA LYS A 110 -9.42 -8.88 49.58
C LYS A 110 -8.22 -9.31 48.71
N ASN A 111 -8.22 -10.53 48.19
CA ASN A 111 -7.13 -11.09 47.38
C ASN A 111 -7.67 -11.77 46.12
N VAL A 112 -7.41 -11.19 44.96
CA VAL A 112 -7.84 -11.74 43.65
C VAL A 112 -6.71 -12.51 42.97
N GLY A 113 -7.08 -13.59 42.27
CA GLY A 113 -6.14 -14.48 41.57
C GLY A 113 -6.12 -14.30 40.05
N TRP A 114 -5.47 -15.25 39.35
CA TRP A 114 -5.37 -15.31 37.88
C TRP A 114 -6.69 -15.04 37.15
N ASP A 115 -7.78 -15.69 37.57
CA ASP A 115 -9.05 -15.67 36.84
C ASP A 115 -9.68 -14.27 36.77
N PHE A 116 -9.46 -13.44 37.80
CA PHE A 116 -9.87 -12.04 37.83
C PHE A 116 -9.13 -11.23 36.75
N TYR A 117 -7.79 -11.28 36.76
CA TYR A 117 -6.98 -10.53 35.80
C TYR A 117 -7.20 -11.03 34.37
N TYR A 118 -7.29 -12.34 34.17
CA TYR A 118 -7.60 -12.93 32.87
C TYR A 118 -8.96 -12.46 32.34
N THR A 119 -9.99 -12.46 33.18
CA THR A 119 -11.33 -11.99 32.80
C THR A 119 -11.32 -10.49 32.50
N LYS A 120 -10.64 -9.68 33.34
CA LYS A 120 -10.49 -8.24 33.14
C LYS A 120 -9.80 -7.92 31.81
N ALA A 121 -8.67 -8.58 31.53
CA ALA A 121 -7.94 -8.43 30.29
C ALA A 121 -8.78 -8.79 29.06
N HIS A 122 -9.57 -9.87 29.15
CA HIS A 122 -10.46 -10.30 28.08
C HIS A 122 -11.60 -9.30 27.84
N ILE A 123 -12.16 -8.68 28.88
CA ILE A 123 -13.15 -7.60 28.71
C ILE A 123 -12.53 -6.40 27.98
N TYR A 124 -11.33 -5.96 28.40
CA TYR A 124 -10.62 -4.87 27.70
C TYR A 124 -10.28 -5.23 26.25
N GLU A 125 -9.90 -6.47 25.97
CA GLU A 125 -9.67 -6.97 24.61
C GLU A 125 -10.93 -6.79 23.75
N ASN A 126 -12.09 -7.26 24.24
CA ASN A 126 -13.37 -7.19 23.52
C ASN A 126 -13.90 -5.74 23.39
N LEU A 127 -13.50 -4.84 24.28
CA LEU A 127 -13.78 -3.40 24.14
C LEU A 127 -12.88 -2.71 23.09
N GLY A 128 -11.79 -3.36 22.67
CA GLY A 128 -10.79 -2.86 21.73
C GLY A 128 -9.60 -2.14 22.39
N PHE A 129 -9.47 -2.20 23.71
CA PHE A 129 -8.36 -1.61 24.47
C PHE A 129 -7.20 -2.61 24.59
N TYR A 130 -6.57 -2.92 23.45
CA TYR A 130 -5.58 -3.99 23.34
C TYR A 130 -4.30 -3.72 24.14
N ASP A 131 -3.90 -2.46 24.30
CA ASP A 131 -2.79 -2.00 25.15
C ASP A 131 -3.04 -2.37 26.62
N LYS A 132 -4.17 -1.92 27.18
CA LYS A 132 -4.57 -2.22 28.55
C LYS A 132 -4.80 -3.72 28.75
N SER A 133 -5.40 -4.38 27.76
CA SER A 133 -5.60 -5.83 27.76
C SER A 133 -4.27 -6.56 27.88
N LEU A 134 -3.26 -6.19 27.09
CA LEU A 134 -1.94 -6.79 27.08
C LEU A 134 -1.25 -6.65 28.45
N ASP A 135 -1.28 -5.45 29.05
CA ASP A 135 -0.68 -5.22 30.37
C ASP A 135 -1.35 -6.06 31.46
N ILE A 136 -2.68 -6.14 31.45
CA ILE A 136 -3.43 -6.94 32.42
C ILE A 136 -3.22 -8.43 32.17
N TYR A 137 -3.08 -8.88 30.92
CA TYR A 137 -2.72 -10.27 30.61
C TYR A 137 -1.34 -10.62 31.15
N ARG A 138 -0.34 -9.73 31.10
CA ARG A 138 0.96 -9.97 31.73
C ARG A 138 0.84 -10.14 33.24
N VAL A 139 0.00 -9.34 33.91
CA VAL A 139 -0.29 -9.55 35.33
C VAL A 139 -0.99 -10.90 35.56
N ALA A 140 -1.93 -11.28 34.71
CA ALA A 140 -2.55 -12.60 34.77
C ALA A 140 -1.50 -13.70 34.61
N PHE A 141 -0.54 -13.56 33.71
CA PHE A 141 0.51 -14.55 33.45
C PHE A 141 1.35 -14.79 34.72
N LEU A 142 1.75 -13.73 35.41
CA LEU A 142 2.49 -13.80 36.68
C LEU A 142 1.65 -14.41 37.82
N LYS A 143 0.32 -14.29 37.78
CA LYS A 143 -0.60 -14.87 38.78
C LYS A 143 -1.02 -16.31 38.45
N ALA A 144 -0.63 -16.85 37.29
CA ALA A 144 -0.98 -18.19 36.87
C ALA A 144 -0.31 -19.24 37.77
N LYS A 145 -1.09 -20.21 38.25
CA LYS A 145 -0.62 -21.26 39.17
C LYS A 145 -0.32 -22.58 38.48
N ASN A 146 -0.69 -22.72 37.21
CA ASN A 146 -0.48 -23.95 36.44
C ASN A 146 -0.31 -23.64 34.95
N GLU A 147 0.23 -24.61 34.21
CA GLU A 147 0.50 -24.51 32.78
C GLU A 147 -0.76 -24.14 31.98
N ARG A 148 -1.93 -24.69 32.34
CA ARG A 148 -3.19 -24.39 31.66
C ARG A 148 -3.59 -22.91 31.76
N GLN A 149 -3.38 -22.30 32.92
CA GLN A 149 -3.61 -20.87 33.13
C GLN A 149 -2.60 -20.03 32.34
N GLN A 150 -1.33 -20.46 32.30
CA GLN A 150 -0.31 -19.81 31.49
C GLN A 150 -0.66 -19.85 30.00
N ILE A 151 -0.95 -21.03 29.43
CA ILE A 151 -1.34 -21.22 28.02
C ILE A 151 -2.49 -20.28 27.63
N LYS A 152 -3.56 -20.24 28.44
CA LYS A 152 -4.71 -19.36 28.17
C LYS A 152 -4.33 -17.89 28.16
N THR A 153 -3.50 -17.47 29.12
CA THR A 153 -3.03 -16.09 29.17
C THR A 153 -2.14 -15.77 27.98
N VAL A 154 -1.22 -16.66 27.61
CA VAL A 154 -0.32 -16.48 26.47
C VAL A 154 -1.11 -16.31 25.17
N ILE A 155 -2.16 -17.10 24.95
CA ILE A 155 -3.07 -16.92 23.81
C ILE A 155 -3.67 -15.49 23.80
N GLY A 156 -4.13 -15.00 24.95
CA GLY A 156 -4.66 -13.63 25.09
C GLY A 156 -3.60 -12.55 24.79
N ILE A 157 -2.38 -12.73 25.30
CA ILE A 157 -1.22 -11.86 25.01
C ILE A 157 -0.98 -11.79 23.51
N LEU A 158 -0.92 -12.94 22.84
CA LEU A 158 -0.65 -13.02 21.41
C LEU A 158 -1.75 -12.33 20.59
N ARG A 159 -3.04 -12.52 20.92
CA ARG A 159 -4.12 -11.81 20.21
C ARG A 159 -3.98 -10.29 20.35
N SER A 160 -3.81 -9.79 21.57
CA SER A 160 -3.64 -8.36 21.83
C SER A 160 -2.38 -7.81 21.14
N ALA A 161 -1.27 -8.55 21.16
CA ALA A 161 -0.03 -8.16 20.50
C ALA A 161 -0.17 -8.08 18.96
N VAL A 162 -0.94 -8.99 18.35
CA VAL A 162 -1.22 -8.94 16.91
C VAL A 162 -2.04 -7.69 16.55
N TYR A 163 -3.07 -7.36 17.33
CA TYR A 163 -3.86 -6.14 17.10
C TYR A 163 -3.04 -4.86 17.31
N LEU A 164 -2.08 -4.87 18.24
CA LEU A 164 -1.13 -3.77 18.46
C LEU A 164 0.02 -3.73 17.45
N LYS A 165 0.11 -4.72 16.54
CA LYS A 165 1.22 -4.87 15.58
C LYS A 165 2.59 -4.92 16.27
N ARG A 166 2.70 -5.69 17.35
CA ARG A 166 3.93 -5.91 18.14
C ARG A 166 4.54 -7.29 17.84
N PRO A 167 5.28 -7.44 16.72
CA PRO A 167 5.84 -8.74 16.33
C PRO A 167 6.85 -9.28 17.34
N ASP A 168 7.55 -8.40 18.04
CA ASP A 168 8.49 -8.72 19.12
C ASP A 168 7.82 -9.57 20.21
N ILE A 169 6.66 -9.14 20.69
CA ILE A 169 5.88 -9.86 21.71
C ILE A 169 5.29 -11.14 21.13
N VAL A 170 4.86 -11.11 19.86
CA VAL A 170 4.33 -12.32 19.19
C VAL A 170 5.40 -13.40 19.15
N ASP A 171 6.62 -13.08 18.73
CA ASP A 171 7.69 -14.06 18.58
C ASP A 171 8.16 -14.59 19.95
N GLU A 172 8.26 -13.73 20.97
CA GLU A 172 8.60 -14.11 22.36
C GLU A 172 7.62 -15.15 22.93
N TYR A 173 6.32 -14.85 22.88
CA TYR A 173 5.30 -15.66 23.54
C TYR A 173 4.84 -16.86 22.72
N TYR A 174 5.04 -16.84 21.40
CA TYR A 174 4.64 -17.97 20.53
C TYR A 174 5.49 -19.22 20.78
N ILE A 175 6.77 -19.04 21.14
CA ILE A 175 7.68 -20.17 21.48
C ILE A 175 7.10 -20.99 22.64
N LEU A 176 6.53 -20.34 23.65
CA LEU A 176 5.91 -20.99 24.81
C LEU A 176 4.74 -21.90 24.41
N LEU A 177 3.93 -21.51 23.41
CA LEU A 177 2.83 -22.36 22.93
C LEU A 177 3.29 -23.53 22.07
N SER A 178 4.46 -23.42 21.42
CA SER A 178 4.97 -24.46 20.53
C SER A 178 5.48 -25.70 21.27
N THR A 179 5.83 -25.56 22.55
CA THR A 179 6.38 -26.63 23.40
C THR A 179 5.38 -27.16 24.44
N SER A 180 4.24 -26.49 24.64
CA SER A 180 3.21 -26.87 25.62
C SER A 180 2.23 -27.96 25.16
N ASN A 181 1.66 -28.69 26.13
CA ASN A 181 0.61 -29.67 25.86
C ASN A 181 -0.79 -29.01 25.78
N LEU A 182 -1.25 -28.73 24.56
CA LEU A 182 -2.49 -27.98 24.33
C LEU A 182 -3.75 -28.85 24.40
N SER A 183 -4.79 -28.36 25.09
CA SER A 183 -6.10 -29.00 25.05
C SER A 183 -6.75 -28.89 23.67
N LYS A 184 -7.80 -29.68 23.39
CA LYS A 184 -8.55 -29.59 22.12
C LYS A 184 -9.06 -28.17 21.85
N GLU A 185 -9.48 -27.45 22.88
CA GLU A 185 -9.97 -26.07 22.74
C GLU A 185 -8.83 -25.09 22.46
N ASP A 186 -7.71 -25.23 23.16
CA ASP A 186 -6.52 -24.39 22.95
C ASP A 186 -5.93 -24.61 21.54
N LYS A 187 -6.01 -25.84 21.01
CA LYS A 187 -5.60 -26.15 19.63
C LYS A 187 -6.45 -25.42 18.59
N LYS A 188 -7.77 -25.29 18.79
CA LYS A 188 -8.66 -24.54 17.88
C LYS A 188 -8.31 -23.06 17.85
N GLU A 189 -8.13 -22.50 19.05
CA GLU A 189 -7.78 -21.10 19.23
C GLU A 189 -6.40 -20.78 18.66
N LEU A 190 -5.41 -21.66 18.90
CA LEU A 190 -4.07 -21.52 18.32
C LEU A 190 -4.10 -21.62 16.79
N GLU A 191 -4.92 -22.50 16.21
CA GLU A 191 -5.06 -22.60 14.75
C GLU A 191 -5.57 -21.26 14.17
N PHE A 192 -6.63 -20.69 14.75
CA PHE A 192 -7.11 -19.36 14.34
C PHE A 192 -6.03 -18.28 14.52
N LEU A 193 -5.32 -18.28 15.64
CA LEU A 193 -4.27 -17.32 15.93
C LEU A 193 -3.10 -17.39 14.94
N LYS A 194 -2.69 -18.58 14.49
CA LYS A 194 -1.70 -18.73 13.42
C LYS A 194 -2.16 -18.04 12.13
N GLY A 195 -3.44 -18.21 11.78
CA GLY A 195 -4.06 -17.48 10.68
C GLY A 195 -4.01 -15.97 10.90
N LEU A 196 -4.36 -15.49 12.10
CA LEU A 196 -4.37 -14.08 12.46
C LEU A 196 -2.98 -13.43 12.39
N ILE A 197 -1.93 -14.12 12.86
CA ILE A 197 -0.54 -13.67 12.77
C ILE A 197 -0.10 -13.52 11.30
N LEU A 198 -0.47 -14.48 10.45
CA LEU A 198 -0.14 -14.43 9.02
C LEU A 198 -0.94 -13.34 8.30
N PHE A 199 -2.20 -13.19 8.65
CA PHE A 199 -3.09 -12.15 8.12
C PHE A 199 -2.56 -10.75 8.46
N SER A 200 -2.12 -10.50 9.70
CA SER A 200 -1.55 -9.21 10.10
C SER A 200 -0.22 -8.89 9.40
N LYS A 201 0.54 -9.93 9.01
CA LYS A 201 1.74 -9.83 8.16
C LYS A 201 1.40 -9.67 6.65
N GLY A 202 0.12 -9.63 6.27
CA GLY A 202 -0.33 -9.53 4.88
C GLY A 202 -0.18 -10.81 4.06
N LYS A 203 0.11 -11.94 4.71
CA LYS A 203 0.34 -13.25 4.07
C LYS A 203 -0.96 -14.02 3.90
N TYR A 204 -1.93 -13.46 3.17
CA TYR A 204 -3.30 -13.99 3.08
C TYR A 204 -3.37 -15.43 2.55
N ARG A 205 -2.52 -15.79 1.56
CA ARG A 205 -2.48 -17.18 1.04
C ARG A 205 -2.04 -18.20 2.08
N GLU A 206 -1.13 -17.83 2.98
CA GLU A 206 -0.67 -18.69 4.07
C GLU A 206 -1.71 -18.70 5.21
N ALA A 207 -2.27 -17.54 5.56
CA ALA A 207 -3.32 -17.39 6.57
C ALA A 207 -4.56 -18.23 6.24
N PHE A 208 -4.96 -18.27 4.97
CA PHE A 208 -6.08 -19.05 4.47
C PHE A 208 -6.04 -20.52 4.90
N LYS A 209 -4.86 -21.15 4.93
CA LYS A 209 -4.73 -22.57 5.32
C LYS A 209 -5.28 -22.80 6.73
N TYR A 210 -4.96 -21.90 7.64
CA TYR A 210 -5.37 -21.94 9.04
C TYR A 210 -6.83 -21.53 9.20
N PHE A 211 -7.21 -20.39 8.61
CA PHE A 211 -8.58 -19.88 8.68
C PHE A 211 -9.61 -20.81 8.04
N PHE A 212 -9.29 -21.40 6.89
CA PHE A 212 -10.18 -22.34 6.22
C PHE A 212 -10.38 -23.62 7.05
N LYS A 213 -9.32 -24.12 7.70
CA LYS A 213 -9.43 -25.25 8.63
C LYS A 213 -10.28 -24.91 9.84
N THR A 214 -10.10 -23.73 10.44
CA THR A 214 -10.96 -23.24 11.53
C THR A 214 -12.42 -23.17 11.10
N TYR A 215 -12.69 -22.61 9.92
CA TYR A 215 -14.04 -22.58 9.34
C TYR A 215 -14.64 -23.98 9.15
N ARG A 216 -13.92 -24.90 8.50
CA ARG A 216 -14.42 -26.24 8.17
C ARG A 216 -14.65 -27.12 9.40
N GLN A 217 -13.80 -26.98 10.43
CA GLN A 217 -13.81 -27.87 11.59
C GLN A 217 -14.54 -27.27 12.80
N ASN A 218 -14.62 -25.94 12.90
CA ASN A 218 -15.08 -25.22 14.10
C ASN A 218 -15.90 -23.98 13.76
N GLU A 219 -16.85 -24.06 12.83
CA GLU A 219 -17.67 -22.90 12.46
C GLU A 219 -18.47 -22.31 13.63
N SER A 220 -18.96 -23.15 14.55
CA SER A 220 -19.67 -22.69 15.76
C SER A 220 -18.83 -21.73 16.60
N TYR A 221 -17.52 -21.98 16.69
CA TYR A 221 -16.58 -21.08 17.35
C TYR A 221 -16.50 -19.71 16.65
N LEU A 222 -16.56 -19.66 15.31
CA LEU A 222 -16.60 -18.39 14.58
C LEU A 222 -17.94 -17.65 14.77
N ILE A 223 -19.07 -18.37 14.81
CA ILE A 223 -20.39 -17.78 15.09
C ILE A 223 -20.43 -17.16 16.49
N GLU A 224 -19.76 -17.78 17.47
CA GLU A 224 -19.64 -17.23 18.84
C GLU A 224 -18.62 -16.08 18.98
N ASN A 225 -17.79 -15.87 17.95
CA ASN A 225 -16.81 -14.78 17.88
C ASN A 225 -16.94 -14.06 16.53
N PRO A 226 -18.01 -13.27 16.30
CA PRO A 226 -18.34 -12.74 14.97
C PRO A 226 -17.22 -11.95 14.28
N GLU A 227 -16.42 -11.18 15.02
CA GLU A 227 -15.26 -10.46 14.46
C GLU A 227 -14.21 -11.44 13.88
N TYR A 228 -14.03 -12.62 14.48
CA TYR A 228 -13.14 -13.65 13.94
C TYR A 228 -13.72 -14.26 12.66
N TYR A 229 -15.03 -14.45 12.62
CA TYR A 229 -15.69 -14.94 11.42
C TYR A 229 -15.52 -13.96 10.25
N TYR A 230 -15.68 -12.66 10.53
CA TYR A 230 -15.41 -11.60 9.56
C TYR A 230 -13.97 -11.63 9.05
N LEU A 231 -12.97 -11.80 9.92
CA LEU A 231 -11.56 -11.89 9.52
C LEU A 231 -11.28 -13.08 8.61
N VAL A 232 -11.93 -14.23 8.84
CA VAL A 232 -11.83 -15.40 7.96
C VAL A 232 -12.40 -15.09 6.57
N ALA A 233 -13.59 -14.46 6.50
CA ALA A 233 -14.20 -14.07 5.23
C ALA A 233 -13.37 -13.00 4.49
N GLU A 234 -12.80 -12.07 5.24
CA GLU A 234 -11.93 -11.00 4.75
C GLU A 234 -10.61 -11.55 4.16
N ASP A 235 -9.99 -12.55 4.78
CA ASP A 235 -8.81 -13.22 4.23
C ASP A 235 -9.10 -13.88 2.87
N ILE A 236 -10.27 -14.54 2.76
CA ILE A 236 -10.73 -15.19 1.54
C ILE A 236 -10.98 -14.18 0.43
N TYR A 237 -11.62 -13.04 0.76
CA TYR A 237 -11.77 -11.92 -0.15
C TYR A 237 -10.41 -11.41 -0.65
N ARG A 238 -9.44 -11.20 0.24
CA ARG A 238 -8.11 -10.68 -0.11
C ARG A 238 -7.25 -11.64 -0.90
N LYS A 239 -7.44 -12.95 -0.70
CA LYS A 239 -6.84 -13.99 -1.52
C LYS A 239 -7.39 -13.99 -2.95
N GLY A 240 -8.58 -13.43 -3.16
CA GLY A 240 -9.25 -13.33 -4.46
C GLY A 240 -10.29 -14.42 -4.73
N ASP A 241 -10.63 -15.25 -3.74
CA ASP A 241 -11.69 -16.25 -3.88
C ASP A 241 -13.05 -15.61 -3.57
N TYR A 242 -13.54 -14.80 -4.51
CA TYR A 242 -14.75 -14.01 -4.32
C TYR A 242 -16.02 -14.87 -4.20
N ARG A 243 -16.02 -16.08 -4.76
CA ARG A 243 -17.17 -17.00 -4.64
C ARG A 243 -17.31 -17.48 -3.20
N LEU A 244 -16.23 -17.95 -2.59
CA LEU A 244 -16.26 -18.39 -1.19
C LEU A 244 -16.46 -17.20 -0.23
N ALA A 245 -15.84 -16.05 -0.51
CA ALA A 245 -16.02 -14.84 0.30
C ALA A 245 -17.50 -14.43 0.37
N GLU A 246 -18.20 -14.41 -0.76
CA GLU A 246 -19.63 -14.11 -0.84
C GLU A 246 -20.46 -15.04 0.05
N GLN A 247 -20.20 -16.36 -0.03
CA GLN A 247 -20.89 -17.35 0.80
C GLN A 247 -20.69 -17.08 2.28
N LEU A 248 -19.45 -16.79 2.71
CA LEU A 248 -19.16 -16.51 4.11
C LEU A 248 -19.77 -15.21 4.60
N PHE A 249 -19.73 -14.12 3.82
CA PHE A 249 -20.39 -12.88 4.21
C PHE A 249 -21.90 -13.06 4.36
N LYS A 250 -22.55 -13.81 3.45
CA LYS A 250 -23.97 -14.17 3.58
C LYS A 250 -24.25 -14.99 4.85
N ARG A 251 -23.38 -15.94 5.19
CA ARG A 251 -23.51 -16.72 6.43
C ARG A 251 -23.32 -15.85 7.67
N ILE A 252 -22.37 -14.92 7.67
CA ILE A 252 -22.18 -13.96 8.77
C ILE A 252 -23.46 -13.14 8.99
N ILE A 253 -24.03 -12.59 7.91
CA ILE A 253 -25.27 -11.82 7.96
C ILE A 253 -26.43 -12.65 8.53
N SER A 254 -26.48 -13.96 8.21
CA SER A 254 -27.59 -14.84 8.59
C SER A 254 -27.47 -15.42 9.99
N PHE A 255 -26.26 -15.76 10.45
CA PHE A 255 -26.06 -16.58 11.66
C PHE A 255 -25.46 -15.81 12.85
N THR A 256 -24.92 -14.62 12.64
CA THR A 256 -24.39 -13.80 13.74
C THR A 256 -25.45 -12.82 14.25
N ARG A 257 -25.25 -12.30 15.46
CA ARG A 257 -26.13 -11.28 16.07
C ARG A 257 -25.43 -9.95 16.27
N ASP A 258 -24.15 -9.88 15.94
CA ASP A 258 -23.35 -8.68 16.04
C ASP A 258 -23.70 -7.71 14.92
N LYS A 259 -24.46 -6.67 15.25
CA LYS A 259 -24.90 -5.66 14.27
C LYS A 259 -23.72 -4.95 13.60
N SER A 260 -22.61 -4.74 14.31
CA SER A 260 -21.40 -4.13 13.73
C SER A 260 -20.80 -5.05 12.67
N VAL A 261 -20.62 -6.32 13.00
CA VAL A 261 -20.08 -7.32 12.08
C VAL A 261 -21.02 -7.57 10.89
N ILE A 262 -22.33 -7.61 11.10
CA ILE A 262 -23.32 -7.75 10.03
C ILE A 262 -23.18 -6.59 9.03
N ARG A 263 -23.10 -5.34 9.50
CA ARG A 263 -22.92 -4.17 8.62
C ARG A 263 -21.61 -4.21 7.84
N LYS A 264 -20.51 -4.57 8.51
CA LYS A 264 -19.20 -4.77 7.83
C LYS A 264 -19.31 -5.86 6.76
N ALA A 265 -19.97 -6.98 7.07
CA ALA A 265 -20.18 -8.09 6.15
C ALA A 265 -21.05 -7.70 4.95
N MET A 266 -22.12 -6.91 5.16
CA MET A 266 -22.94 -6.37 4.06
C MET A 266 -22.11 -5.45 3.15
N LEU A 267 -21.31 -4.55 3.73
CA LEU A 267 -20.44 -3.67 2.96
C LEU A 267 -19.43 -4.46 2.13
N ARG A 268 -18.84 -5.52 2.71
CA ARG A 268 -17.90 -6.39 2.01
C ARG A 268 -18.55 -7.33 1.01
N LEU A 269 -19.78 -7.75 1.23
CA LEU A 269 -20.56 -8.51 0.27
C LEU A 269 -20.75 -7.68 -1.01
N GLY A 270 -21.13 -6.40 -0.88
CA GLY A 270 -21.21 -5.50 -2.03
C GLY A 270 -19.86 -5.31 -2.75
N ASP A 271 -18.74 -5.25 -2.02
CA ASP A 271 -17.39 -5.20 -2.64
C ASP A 271 -17.10 -6.47 -3.43
N THR A 272 -17.44 -7.62 -2.84
CA THR A 272 -17.24 -8.95 -3.43
C THR A 272 -18.04 -9.11 -4.71
N GLU A 273 -19.31 -8.68 -4.71
CA GLU A 273 -20.19 -8.71 -5.87
C GLU A 273 -19.66 -7.82 -7.01
N LEU A 274 -19.14 -6.63 -6.71
CA LEU A 274 -18.46 -5.79 -7.70
C LEU A 274 -17.22 -6.48 -8.29
N LYS A 275 -16.40 -7.14 -7.46
CA LYS A 275 -15.20 -7.85 -7.93
C LYS A 275 -15.52 -9.04 -8.83
N LYS A 276 -16.67 -9.67 -8.62
CA LYS A 276 -17.21 -10.71 -9.51
C LYS A 276 -17.82 -10.16 -10.80
N GLY A 277 -17.97 -8.84 -10.93
CA GLY A 277 -18.63 -8.19 -12.06
C GLY A 277 -20.16 -8.08 -11.92
N ASP A 278 -20.75 -8.51 -10.80
CA ASP A 278 -22.19 -8.42 -10.57
C ASP A 278 -22.58 -7.06 -9.97
N LYS A 279 -22.54 -6.04 -10.83
CA LYS A 279 -22.81 -4.66 -10.44
C LYS A 279 -24.24 -4.46 -9.90
N LYS A 280 -25.22 -5.17 -10.47
CA LYS A 280 -26.64 -5.02 -10.06
C LYS A 280 -26.83 -5.50 -8.63
N LEU A 281 -26.27 -6.67 -8.31
CA LEU A 281 -26.36 -7.23 -6.97
C LEU A 281 -25.61 -6.36 -5.96
N ALA A 282 -24.40 -5.90 -6.31
CA ALA A 282 -23.64 -4.99 -5.44
C ALA A 282 -24.40 -3.72 -5.08
N VAL A 283 -25.04 -3.08 -6.06
CA VAL A 283 -25.86 -1.89 -5.84
C VAL A 283 -27.03 -2.20 -4.89
N ALA A 284 -27.71 -3.32 -5.09
CA ALA A 284 -28.81 -3.75 -4.21
C ALA A 284 -28.32 -3.99 -2.78
N THR A 285 -27.17 -4.66 -2.61
CA THR A 285 -26.55 -4.93 -1.30
C THR A 285 -26.16 -3.63 -0.57
N TYR A 286 -25.50 -2.70 -1.26
CA TYR A 286 -25.18 -1.39 -0.67
C TYR A 286 -26.42 -0.58 -0.34
N TYR A 287 -27.41 -0.57 -1.23
CA TYR A 287 -28.65 0.15 -0.99
C TYR A 287 -29.38 -0.39 0.23
N ASN A 288 -29.46 -1.72 0.36
CA ASN A 288 -30.04 -2.38 1.54
C ASN A 288 -29.31 -1.98 2.83
N LEU A 289 -27.98 -1.98 2.84
CA LEU A 289 -27.19 -1.50 3.98
C LEU A 289 -27.52 -0.04 4.34
N VAL A 290 -27.66 0.84 3.34
CA VAL A 290 -28.01 2.24 3.53
C VAL A 290 -29.41 2.43 4.09
N THR A 291 -30.38 1.60 3.68
CA THR A 291 -31.76 1.71 4.15
C THR A 291 -31.99 1.05 5.50
N THR A 292 -31.30 -0.07 5.79
CA THR A 292 -31.46 -0.81 7.05
C THR A 292 -30.67 -0.17 8.20
N TYR A 293 -29.52 0.45 7.91
CA TYR A 293 -28.64 1.03 8.93
C TYR A 293 -28.18 2.46 8.58
N PRO A 294 -29.11 3.40 8.34
CA PRO A 294 -28.84 4.69 7.69
C PRO A 294 -27.80 5.58 8.38
N GLU A 295 -27.66 5.43 9.69
CA GLU A 295 -26.77 6.22 10.56
C GLU A 295 -25.39 5.59 10.80
N SER A 296 -25.17 4.37 10.28
CA SER A 296 -23.90 3.67 10.52
C SER A 296 -22.77 4.22 9.65
N ALA A 297 -21.54 4.08 10.15
CA ALA A 297 -20.33 4.38 9.38
C ALA A 297 -20.27 3.56 8.07
N GLU A 298 -20.63 2.28 8.12
CA GLU A 298 -20.69 1.41 6.94
C GLU A 298 -21.72 1.89 5.90
N ALA A 299 -22.87 2.41 6.33
CA ALA A 299 -23.85 3.01 5.44
C ALA A 299 -23.33 4.30 4.80
N THR A 300 -22.58 5.13 5.52
CA THR A 300 -21.89 6.30 4.94
C THR A 300 -20.90 5.87 3.86
N ILE A 301 -20.11 4.82 4.11
CA ILE A 301 -19.18 4.27 3.10
C ILE A 301 -19.96 3.69 1.91
N ALA A 302 -21.06 2.98 2.14
CA ALA A 302 -21.91 2.46 1.08
C ALA A 302 -22.49 3.60 0.22
N LYS A 303 -22.91 4.73 0.82
CA LYS A 303 -23.34 5.93 0.08
C LYS A 303 -22.22 6.46 -0.82
N LEU A 304 -21.00 6.60 -0.28
CA LEU A 304 -19.81 7.03 -1.04
C LEU A 304 -19.47 6.10 -2.21
N LYS A 305 -19.57 4.78 -1.99
CA LYS A 305 -19.40 3.76 -3.05
C LYS A 305 -20.49 3.83 -4.11
N LEU A 306 -21.75 4.01 -3.72
CA LEU A 306 -22.86 4.20 -4.66
C LEU A 306 -22.71 5.49 -5.48
N ILE A 307 -22.21 6.57 -4.86
CA ILE A 307 -21.86 7.81 -5.57
C ILE A 307 -20.74 7.56 -6.60
N ALA A 308 -19.68 6.84 -6.24
CA ALA A 308 -18.64 6.47 -7.22
C ALA A 308 -19.19 5.65 -8.40
N LEU A 309 -20.16 4.76 -8.14
CA LEU A 309 -20.79 3.95 -9.17
C LEU A 309 -21.74 4.76 -10.06
N MET A 310 -22.47 5.74 -9.50
CA MET A 310 -23.42 6.55 -10.26
C MET A 310 -22.72 7.50 -11.22
N GLU A 311 -21.53 8.00 -10.88
CA GLU A 311 -20.73 8.84 -11.79
C GLU A 311 -20.36 8.11 -13.09
N LYS A 312 -20.25 6.77 -13.01
CA LYS A 312 -19.87 5.91 -14.14
C LYS A 312 -21.09 5.29 -14.85
N ASP A 313 -22.31 5.55 -14.38
CA ASP A 313 -23.53 4.90 -14.86
C ASP A 313 -24.74 5.85 -14.80
N PRO A 314 -25.12 6.44 -15.95
CA PRO A 314 -26.23 7.39 -16.02
C PRO A 314 -27.58 6.80 -15.57
N VAL A 315 -27.82 5.51 -15.83
CA VAL A 315 -29.09 4.85 -15.45
C VAL A 315 -29.16 4.68 -13.95
N LEU A 316 -28.06 4.25 -13.32
CA LEU A 316 -27.96 4.16 -11.87
C LEU A 316 -28.09 5.54 -11.22
N LYS A 317 -27.45 6.56 -11.79
CA LYS A 317 -27.54 7.96 -11.34
C LYS A 317 -28.97 8.45 -11.31
N TYR A 318 -29.70 8.29 -12.41
CA TYR A 318 -31.11 8.65 -12.47
C TYR A 318 -31.91 7.95 -11.37
N ARG A 319 -31.79 6.62 -11.23
CA ARG A 319 -32.53 5.84 -10.22
C ARG A 319 -32.24 6.28 -8.79
N LEU A 320 -30.96 6.47 -8.43
CA LEU A 320 -30.57 6.86 -7.07
C LEU A 320 -31.01 8.30 -6.73
N GLN A 321 -31.02 9.20 -7.72
CA GLN A 321 -31.49 10.58 -7.53
C GLN A 321 -33.00 10.68 -7.24
N GLN A 322 -33.80 9.72 -7.71
CA GLN A 322 -35.25 9.65 -7.40
C GLN A 322 -35.54 9.17 -5.97
N THR A 323 -34.55 8.66 -5.24
CA THR A 323 -34.76 8.17 -3.87
C THR A 323 -34.91 9.32 -2.86
N LYS A 324 -35.42 9.03 -1.66
CA LYS A 324 -35.52 10.01 -0.56
C LYS A 324 -34.17 10.33 0.10
N ILE A 325 -33.08 9.66 -0.28
CA ILE A 325 -31.77 9.78 0.38
C ILE A 325 -31.04 11.04 -0.12
N LYS A 326 -30.92 12.05 0.75
CA LYS A 326 -30.30 13.36 0.43
C LYS A 326 -28.90 13.26 -0.19
N ALA A 327 -28.09 12.29 0.27
CA ALA A 327 -26.74 12.06 -0.25
C ALA A 327 -26.70 11.82 -1.76
N PHE A 328 -27.73 11.18 -2.34
CA PHE A 328 -27.77 10.91 -3.78
C PHE A 328 -28.31 12.07 -4.61
N LYS A 329 -29.09 12.96 -3.99
CA LYS A 329 -29.57 14.19 -4.64
C LYS A 329 -28.47 15.26 -4.74
N GLN A 330 -27.59 15.33 -3.74
CA GLN A 330 -26.50 16.30 -3.66
C GLN A 330 -25.16 15.60 -3.40
N PRO A 331 -24.65 14.78 -4.36
CA PRO A 331 -23.51 13.89 -4.13
C PRO A 331 -22.22 14.63 -3.78
N LEU A 332 -21.86 15.68 -4.52
CA LEU A 332 -20.64 16.45 -4.25
C LEU A 332 -20.68 17.12 -2.87
N LYS A 333 -21.83 17.69 -2.49
CA LYS A 333 -22.02 18.30 -1.16
C LYS A 333 -21.82 17.26 -0.06
N PHE A 334 -22.44 16.08 -0.20
CA PHE A 334 -22.28 14.99 0.77
C PHE A 334 -20.82 14.51 0.87
N VAL A 335 -20.11 14.37 -0.25
CA VAL A 335 -18.69 14.01 -0.27
C VAL A 335 -17.85 15.05 0.48
N LEU A 336 -18.03 16.34 0.19
CA LEU A 336 -17.28 17.42 0.84
C LEU A 336 -17.61 17.52 2.33
N GLU A 337 -18.88 17.47 2.71
CA GLU A 337 -19.28 17.46 4.12
C GLU A 337 -18.66 16.27 4.84
N THR A 338 -18.71 15.07 4.25
CA THR A 338 -18.10 13.88 4.86
C THR A 338 -16.59 14.03 4.98
N LEU A 339 -15.91 14.56 3.96
CA LEU A 339 -14.46 14.78 4.00
C LEU A 339 -14.10 15.76 5.12
N ILE A 340 -14.76 16.92 5.18
CA ILE A 340 -14.47 17.99 6.14
C ILE A 340 -14.68 17.54 7.59
N HIS A 341 -15.80 16.85 7.88
CA HIS A 341 -16.14 16.42 9.23
C HIS A 341 -15.37 15.18 9.69
N SER A 342 -14.63 14.51 8.81
CA SER A 342 -14.06 13.18 9.09
C SER A 342 -12.64 12.99 8.57
N ARG A 343 -11.89 14.08 8.32
CA ARG A 343 -10.57 14.10 7.62
C ARG A 343 -9.56 13.07 8.10
N ASP A 344 -9.45 12.87 9.40
CA ASP A 344 -8.48 11.98 10.06
C ASP A 344 -9.06 10.60 10.43
N THR A 345 -10.31 10.33 10.04
CA THR A 345 -11.01 9.11 10.42
C THR A 345 -11.05 8.08 9.29
N TYR A 346 -11.54 6.88 9.62
CA TYR A 346 -11.79 5.82 8.65
C TYR A 346 -12.71 6.27 7.50
N LEU A 347 -13.69 7.14 7.78
CA LEU A 347 -14.67 7.63 6.80
C LEU A 347 -14.09 8.67 5.84
N GLY A 348 -13.30 9.61 6.34
CA GLY A 348 -12.76 10.72 5.55
C GLY A 348 -11.93 10.24 4.36
N THR A 349 -11.20 9.13 4.50
CA THR A 349 -10.42 8.59 3.37
C THR A 349 -11.29 8.06 2.22
N PHE A 350 -12.48 7.53 2.50
CA PHE A 350 -13.41 7.17 1.41
C PHE A 350 -13.93 8.44 0.73
N ALA A 351 -14.27 9.47 1.50
CA ALA A 351 -14.68 10.75 0.93
C ALA A 351 -13.55 11.41 0.10
N LEU A 352 -12.31 11.32 0.56
CA LEU A 352 -11.11 11.76 -0.17
C LEU A 352 -10.97 11.02 -1.50
N ALA A 353 -11.24 9.72 -1.53
CA ALA A 353 -11.18 8.95 -2.77
C ALA A 353 -12.21 9.47 -3.80
N ASN A 354 -13.46 9.71 -3.38
CA ASN A 354 -14.48 10.32 -4.24
C ASN A 354 -14.08 11.74 -4.66
N PHE A 355 -13.66 12.58 -3.73
CA PHE A 355 -13.26 13.96 -4.00
C PHE A 355 -12.09 14.01 -5.00
N GLY A 356 -11.04 13.23 -4.78
CA GLY A 356 -9.91 13.17 -5.70
C GLY A 356 -10.30 12.63 -7.08
N ALA A 357 -11.19 11.64 -7.16
CA ALA A 357 -11.69 11.18 -8.46
C ALA A 357 -12.45 12.27 -9.20
N TYR A 358 -13.28 13.05 -8.51
CA TYR A 358 -13.96 14.21 -9.08
C TYR A 358 -12.95 15.27 -9.57
N VAL A 359 -12.00 15.67 -8.71
CA VAL A 359 -10.98 16.67 -9.02
C VAL A 359 -10.15 16.26 -10.24
N LEU A 360 -9.68 15.00 -10.29
CA LEU A 360 -8.84 14.48 -11.37
C LEU A 360 -9.56 14.38 -12.73
N GLN A 361 -10.89 14.39 -12.73
CA GLN A 361 -11.71 14.46 -13.95
C GLN A 361 -11.93 15.90 -14.44
N THR A 362 -11.69 16.89 -13.57
CA THR A 362 -11.93 18.30 -13.88
C THR A 362 -10.65 19.06 -14.18
N ASN A 363 -10.78 20.16 -14.92
CA ASN A 363 -9.66 21.07 -15.18
C ASN A 363 -9.55 22.22 -14.17
N SER A 364 -10.21 22.14 -13.01
CA SER A 364 -10.20 23.22 -12.02
C SER A 364 -8.92 23.24 -11.18
N ASP A 365 -8.09 24.27 -11.35
CA ASP A 365 -6.85 24.44 -10.58
C ASP A 365 -7.11 24.67 -9.08
N ASN A 366 -8.19 25.38 -8.73
CA ASN A 366 -8.56 25.59 -7.33
C ASN A 366 -8.90 24.27 -6.63
N LEU A 367 -9.68 23.40 -7.28
CA LEU A 367 -9.99 22.09 -6.76
C LEU A 367 -8.77 21.17 -6.71
N PHE A 368 -7.85 21.32 -7.68
CA PHE A 368 -6.59 20.58 -7.69
C PHE A 368 -5.70 20.95 -6.49
N LYS A 369 -5.52 22.24 -6.22
CA LYS A 369 -4.81 22.73 -5.01
C LYS A 369 -5.47 22.27 -3.72
N GLN A 370 -6.80 22.23 -3.68
CA GLN A 370 -7.52 21.68 -2.52
C GLN A 370 -7.21 20.18 -2.33
N LEU A 371 -7.17 19.40 -3.41
CA LEU A 371 -6.80 17.98 -3.35
C LEU A 371 -5.37 17.78 -2.85
N GLU A 372 -4.43 18.61 -3.31
CA GLU A 372 -3.05 18.61 -2.79
C GLU A 372 -3.05 18.81 -1.28
N TRP A 373 -3.75 19.84 -0.79
CA TRP A 373 -3.85 20.09 0.64
C TRP A 373 -4.43 18.89 1.40
N GLU A 374 -5.54 18.30 0.95
CA GLU A 374 -6.16 17.14 1.60
C GLU A 374 -5.22 15.92 1.60
N ILE A 375 -4.46 15.67 0.53
CA ILE A 375 -3.46 14.60 0.45
C ILE A 375 -2.29 14.85 1.42
N SER A 376 -1.88 16.11 1.63
CA SER A 376 -0.78 16.45 2.53
C SER A 376 -1.06 16.06 4.00
N LEU A 377 -2.34 15.97 4.38
CA LEU A 377 -2.79 15.60 5.73
C LEU A 377 -2.90 14.08 5.95
N VAL A 378 -2.74 13.26 4.92
CA VAL A 378 -2.93 11.81 4.99
C VAL A 378 -1.67 11.10 5.47
N PHE A 379 -1.82 10.23 6.48
CA PHE A 379 -0.80 9.29 6.94
C PHE A 379 -0.97 7.91 6.27
N PRO A 380 -0.26 7.60 5.16
CA PRO A 380 -0.61 6.47 4.28
C PRO A 380 -0.40 5.10 4.93
N ARG A 381 0.49 5.02 5.92
CA ARG A 381 0.80 3.79 6.67
C ARG A 381 -0.31 3.42 7.66
N GLN A 382 -1.12 4.38 8.10
CA GLN A 382 -2.25 4.16 8.99
C GLN A 382 -3.51 3.73 8.23
N LEU A 383 -3.58 4.03 6.93
CA LEU A 383 -4.72 3.64 6.09
C LEU A 383 -4.91 2.12 6.10
N LYS A 384 -6.16 1.72 6.33
CA LYS A 384 -6.57 0.33 6.19
C LYS A 384 -6.63 -0.04 4.72
N TYR A 385 -6.55 -1.33 4.44
CA TYR A 385 -6.50 -1.85 3.08
C TYR A 385 -7.73 -1.44 2.25
N GLU A 386 -8.91 -1.43 2.84
CA GLU A 386 -10.18 -1.10 2.17
C GLU A 386 -10.18 0.32 1.61
N GLN A 387 -9.57 1.25 2.36
CA GLN A 387 -9.41 2.64 1.95
C GLN A 387 -8.43 2.73 0.78
N LYS A 388 -7.29 2.04 0.86
CA LYS A 388 -6.29 2.00 -0.22
C LYS A 388 -6.89 1.41 -1.49
N GLU A 389 -7.61 0.30 -1.37
CA GLU A 389 -8.28 -0.36 -2.50
C GLU A 389 -9.27 0.57 -3.18
N PHE A 390 -10.09 1.28 -2.39
CA PHE A 390 -11.05 2.24 -2.92
C PHE A 390 -10.35 3.42 -3.61
N ILE A 391 -9.31 4.02 -3.00
CA ILE A 391 -8.51 5.07 -3.65
C ILE A 391 -7.93 4.58 -4.98
N VAL A 392 -7.28 3.42 -5.01
CA VAL A 392 -6.68 2.88 -6.25
C VAL A 392 -7.75 2.70 -7.32
N ARG A 393 -8.90 2.14 -6.96
CA ARG A 393 -10.00 1.91 -7.90
C ARG A 393 -10.54 3.21 -8.50
N GLU A 394 -10.68 4.24 -7.67
CA GLU A 394 -11.25 5.51 -8.11
C GLU A 394 -10.23 6.41 -8.82
N TRP A 395 -8.94 6.38 -8.45
CA TRP A 395 -7.94 7.32 -8.98
C TRP A 395 -7.11 6.76 -10.13
N LYS A 396 -6.75 5.46 -10.11
CA LYS A 396 -5.81 4.87 -11.10
C LYS A 396 -6.19 5.19 -12.56
N PRO A 397 -7.47 5.07 -13.00
CA PRO A 397 -7.84 5.37 -14.38
C PRO A 397 -7.53 6.82 -14.81
N TYR A 398 -7.60 7.77 -13.88
CA TYR A 398 -7.35 9.18 -14.13
C TYR A 398 -5.86 9.52 -14.00
N LEU A 399 -5.16 8.97 -13.00
CA LEU A 399 -3.71 9.18 -12.85
C LEU A 399 -2.93 8.71 -14.07
N LEU A 400 -3.34 7.60 -14.70
CA LEU A 400 -2.67 7.10 -15.91
C LEU A 400 -2.81 8.03 -17.12
N LYS A 401 -3.80 8.92 -17.12
CA LYS A 401 -4.08 9.90 -18.19
C LYS A 401 -3.70 11.33 -17.80
N LEU A 402 -3.29 11.57 -16.55
CA LEU A 402 -2.98 12.89 -16.04
C LEU A 402 -1.76 13.49 -16.76
N SER A 403 -1.76 14.80 -16.97
CA SER A 403 -0.62 15.48 -17.58
C SER A 403 0.62 15.35 -16.67
N PRO A 404 1.84 15.34 -17.25
CA PRO A 404 3.06 15.26 -16.47
C PRO A 404 3.17 16.33 -15.39
N GLU A 405 2.77 17.56 -15.69
CA GLU A 405 2.88 18.72 -14.80
C GLU A 405 2.04 18.51 -13.54
N ARG A 406 0.74 18.24 -13.70
CA ARG A 406 -0.16 17.93 -12.57
C ARG A 406 0.25 16.67 -11.82
N MET A 407 0.73 15.64 -12.52
CA MET A 407 1.21 14.42 -11.88
C MET A 407 2.43 14.69 -10.97
N CYS A 408 3.33 15.56 -11.42
CA CYS A 408 4.49 15.97 -10.63
C CYS A 408 4.09 16.77 -9.40
N GLU A 409 3.18 17.73 -9.53
CA GLU A 409 2.67 18.52 -8.39
C GLU A 409 2.02 17.60 -7.34
N LEU A 410 1.10 16.74 -7.78
CA LEU A 410 0.40 15.81 -6.90
C LEU A 410 1.36 14.87 -6.15
N TYR A 411 2.34 14.29 -6.86
CA TYR A 411 3.32 13.40 -6.24
C TYR A 411 4.22 14.13 -5.23
N LYS A 412 4.60 15.39 -5.52
CA LYS A 412 5.44 16.19 -4.63
C LYS A 412 4.78 16.48 -3.28
N THR A 413 3.45 16.58 -3.26
CA THR A 413 2.70 16.89 -2.04
C THR A 413 2.81 15.79 -0.99
N ASN A 414 2.74 14.52 -1.38
CA ASN A 414 2.91 13.40 -0.45
C ASN A 414 3.46 12.15 -1.18
N PRO A 415 4.79 12.04 -1.39
CA PRO A 415 5.39 10.91 -2.09
C PRO A 415 5.05 9.55 -1.47
N ASP A 416 4.97 9.49 -0.13
CA ASP A 416 4.66 8.28 0.60
C ASP A 416 3.22 7.81 0.37
N PHE A 417 2.27 8.72 0.13
CA PHE A 417 0.89 8.38 -0.26
C PHE A 417 0.89 7.55 -1.52
N PHE A 418 1.61 7.98 -2.55
CA PHE A 418 1.67 7.27 -3.82
C PHE A 418 2.38 5.92 -3.68
N LYS A 419 3.55 5.91 -3.05
CA LYS A 419 4.37 4.69 -2.86
C LYS A 419 3.61 3.60 -2.11
N VAL A 420 2.88 3.96 -1.06
CA VAL A 420 2.18 2.99 -0.20
C VAL A 420 0.88 2.47 -0.83
N ILE A 421 0.17 3.30 -1.60
CA ILE A 421 -1.19 3.00 -2.07
C ILE A 421 -1.18 2.36 -3.45
N PHE A 422 -0.37 2.86 -4.38
CA PHE A 422 -0.46 2.46 -5.78
C PHE A 422 0.51 1.34 -6.16
N ASP A 423 0.18 0.68 -7.27
CA ASP A 423 0.93 -0.43 -7.82
C ASP A 423 2.09 0.02 -8.74
N ARG A 424 2.89 -0.95 -9.16
CA ARG A 424 4.10 -0.75 -9.96
C ARG A 424 3.84 0.12 -11.19
N ASP A 425 2.80 -0.20 -11.98
CA ASP A 425 2.52 0.48 -13.24
C ASP A 425 2.20 1.97 -13.03
N THR A 426 1.41 2.28 -12.00
CA THR A 426 1.08 3.66 -11.65
C THR A 426 2.34 4.42 -11.19
N LEU A 427 3.20 3.78 -10.40
CA LEU A 427 4.46 4.41 -9.95
C LEU A 427 5.46 4.62 -11.10
N ILE A 428 5.51 3.71 -12.07
CA ILE A 428 6.31 3.89 -13.29
C ILE A 428 5.79 5.11 -14.07
N LYS A 429 4.47 5.25 -14.22
CA LYS A 429 3.87 6.41 -14.89
C LYS A 429 4.23 7.73 -14.19
N ILE A 430 4.22 7.74 -12.86
CA ILE A 430 4.66 8.90 -12.07
C ILE A 430 6.16 9.16 -12.29
N ALA A 431 7.00 8.13 -12.32
CA ALA A 431 8.43 8.28 -12.58
C ALA A 431 8.73 8.86 -13.98
N GLU A 432 7.95 8.49 -14.99
CA GLU A 432 8.00 9.09 -16.33
C GLU A 432 7.64 10.58 -16.29
N ALA A 433 6.56 10.93 -15.61
CA ALA A 433 6.14 12.32 -15.43
C ALA A 433 7.23 13.16 -14.76
N LEU A 434 7.82 12.66 -13.66
CA LEU A 434 8.93 13.33 -12.96
C LEU A 434 10.14 13.55 -13.86
N GLY A 435 10.41 12.63 -14.79
CA GLY A 435 11.44 12.82 -15.81
C GLY A 435 11.16 14.01 -16.73
N LYS A 436 9.90 14.18 -17.16
CA LYS A 436 9.46 15.30 -18.01
C LYS A 436 9.47 16.64 -17.27
N CYS A 437 9.17 16.63 -15.97
CA CYS A 437 9.25 17.82 -15.11
C CYS A 437 10.68 18.18 -14.66
N ASN A 438 11.71 17.49 -15.16
CA ASN A 438 13.10 17.65 -14.74
C ASN A 438 13.35 17.42 -13.22
N GLU A 439 12.47 16.65 -12.55
CA GLU A 439 12.55 16.29 -11.13
C GLU A 439 13.46 15.06 -10.92
N ARG A 440 14.71 15.14 -11.38
CA ARG A 440 15.64 14.00 -11.47
C ARG A 440 15.85 13.27 -10.14
N LYS A 441 16.01 14.03 -9.04
CA LYS A 441 16.22 13.46 -7.69
C LYS A 441 15.01 12.63 -7.23
N LYS A 442 13.81 13.21 -7.33
CA LYS A 442 12.57 12.52 -6.94
C LYS A 442 12.26 11.31 -7.83
N ARG A 443 12.54 11.42 -9.13
CA ARG A 443 12.46 10.28 -10.06
C ARG A 443 13.37 9.15 -9.62
N LEU A 444 14.64 9.44 -9.32
CA LEU A 444 15.61 8.44 -8.87
C LEU A 444 15.18 7.78 -7.55
N GLU A 445 14.71 8.56 -6.57
CA GLU A 445 14.19 8.04 -5.31
C GLU A 445 12.97 7.11 -5.50
N LEU A 446 12.04 7.48 -6.40
CA LEU A 446 10.89 6.65 -6.72
C LEU A 446 11.29 5.37 -7.44
N ILE A 447 12.17 5.44 -8.43
CA ILE A 447 12.66 4.27 -9.16
C ILE A 447 13.43 3.33 -8.22
N ARG A 448 14.22 3.85 -7.27
CA ARG A 448 14.88 3.06 -6.25
C ARG A 448 13.86 2.32 -5.38
N TYR A 449 12.81 3.01 -4.94
CA TYR A 449 11.70 2.38 -4.21
C TYR A 449 11.03 1.25 -5.00
N ILE A 450 10.79 1.44 -6.30
CA ILE A 450 10.22 0.42 -7.18
C ILE A 450 11.17 -0.80 -7.26
N ALA A 451 12.45 -0.57 -7.56
CA ALA A 451 13.43 -1.64 -7.68
C ALA A 451 13.59 -2.44 -6.37
N ASP A 452 13.59 -1.79 -5.21
CA ASP A 452 13.72 -2.44 -3.91
C ASP A 452 12.48 -3.28 -3.56
N ARG A 453 11.29 -2.80 -3.92
CA ARG A 453 10.01 -3.44 -3.60
C ARG A 453 9.73 -4.67 -4.46
N TRP A 454 9.98 -4.60 -5.77
CA TRP A 454 9.63 -5.69 -6.69
C TRP A 454 10.82 -6.56 -7.11
N LYS A 455 12.04 -6.01 -7.11
CA LYS A 455 13.28 -6.74 -7.45
C LYS A 455 13.23 -7.46 -8.81
N ASP A 456 12.41 -6.96 -9.74
CA ASP A 456 12.33 -7.44 -11.12
C ASP A 456 13.52 -6.91 -11.93
N ASP A 457 14.00 -7.70 -12.90
CA ASP A 457 15.14 -7.31 -13.73
C ASP A 457 14.88 -6.00 -14.48
N ASN A 458 13.65 -5.74 -14.94
CA ASN A 458 13.34 -4.48 -15.62
C ASN A 458 13.37 -3.28 -14.67
N ASP A 459 12.99 -3.45 -13.40
CA ASP A 459 13.06 -2.37 -12.40
C ASP A 459 14.51 -2.05 -12.04
N LEU A 460 15.35 -3.09 -11.91
CA LEU A 460 16.79 -2.92 -11.71
C LEU A 460 17.45 -2.23 -12.90
N LEU A 461 17.06 -2.56 -14.13
CA LEU A 461 17.53 -1.88 -15.33
C LEU A 461 17.07 -0.41 -15.39
N MET A 462 15.84 -0.12 -14.98
CA MET A 462 15.32 1.24 -14.88
C MET A 462 16.09 2.05 -13.83
N LEU A 463 16.43 1.45 -12.69
CA LEU A 463 17.28 2.07 -11.66
C LEU A 463 18.71 2.32 -12.17
N ALA A 464 19.31 1.33 -12.82
CA ALA A 464 20.64 1.47 -13.40
C ALA A 464 20.68 2.61 -14.42
N GLU A 465 19.68 2.70 -15.30
CA GLU A 465 19.55 3.80 -16.27
C GLU A 465 19.40 5.17 -15.59
N ALA A 466 18.52 5.28 -14.58
CA ALA A 466 18.34 6.53 -13.84
C ALA A 466 19.62 6.97 -13.08
N LEU A 467 20.41 6.03 -12.58
CA LEU A 467 21.71 6.30 -11.97
C LEU A 467 22.73 6.77 -13.01
N THR A 468 22.76 6.13 -14.19
CA THR A 468 23.60 6.55 -15.32
C THR A 468 23.26 7.96 -15.78
N ASP A 469 21.97 8.31 -15.89
CA ASP A 469 21.50 9.66 -16.24
C ASP A 469 21.90 10.70 -15.17
N SER A 470 21.97 10.27 -13.92
CA SER A 470 22.42 11.08 -12.77
C SER A 470 23.95 11.10 -12.61
N LYS A 471 24.69 10.51 -13.56
CA LYS A 471 26.17 10.35 -13.56
C LYS A 471 26.75 9.51 -12.41
N ASP A 472 25.93 8.72 -11.72
CA ASP A 472 26.39 7.75 -10.72
C ASP A 472 26.67 6.39 -11.37
N PHE A 473 27.69 6.37 -12.22
CA PHE A 473 28.04 5.19 -13.03
C PHE A 473 28.52 4.00 -12.18
N LYS A 474 29.15 4.27 -11.03
CA LYS A 474 29.66 3.23 -10.12
C LYS A 474 28.50 2.48 -9.47
N GLU A 475 27.52 3.19 -8.94
CA GLU A 475 26.35 2.56 -8.35
C GLU A 475 25.49 1.87 -9.40
N SER A 476 25.33 2.48 -10.59
CA SER A 476 24.65 1.83 -11.72
C SER A 476 25.25 0.46 -12.06
N LEU A 477 26.59 0.35 -12.11
CA LEU A 477 27.27 -0.95 -12.31
C LEU A 477 27.03 -1.94 -11.17
N LYS A 478 26.94 -1.48 -9.90
CA LYS A 478 26.60 -2.38 -8.77
C LYS A 478 25.19 -2.93 -8.90
N ILE A 479 24.23 -2.11 -9.33
CA ILE A 479 22.85 -2.54 -9.57
C ILE A 479 22.79 -3.52 -10.74
N LEU A 480 23.48 -3.25 -11.85
CA LEU A 480 23.53 -4.15 -13.00
C LEU A 480 24.05 -5.55 -12.62
N LYS A 481 25.02 -5.67 -11.71
CA LYS A 481 25.48 -7.00 -11.23
C LYS A 481 24.38 -7.87 -10.63
N LYS A 482 23.27 -7.27 -10.15
CA LYS A 482 22.13 -7.98 -9.57
C LYS A 482 21.11 -8.47 -10.61
N VAL A 483 21.19 -7.98 -11.85
CA VAL A 483 20.28 -8.34 -12.94
C VAL A 483 20.58 -9.76 -13.42
N LYS A 484 19.57 -10.63 -13.44
CA LYS A 484 19.73 -12.05 -13.82
C LYS A 484 19.65 -12.22 -15.34
N ARG A 485 18.64 -11.63 -15.99
CA ARG A 485 18.40 -11.72 -17.43
C ARG A 485 19.04 -10.55 -18.16
N LYS A 486 20.21 -10.80 -18.75
CA LYS A 486 20.97 -9.82 -19.53
C LYS A 486 20.40 -9.69 -20.94
N ASN A 487 19.62 -8.64 -21.18
CA ASN A 487 19.04 -8.30 -22.48
C ASN A 487 19.82 -7.14 -23.15
N CYS A 488 19.35 -6.68 -24.31
CA CYS A 488 19.95 -5.54 -25.01
C CYS A 488 20.16 -4.31 -24.11
N LYS A 489 19.11 -3.92 -23.36
CA LYS A 489 19.14 -2.77 -22.46
C LYS A 489 20.21 -2.90 -21.37
N TYR A 490 20.38 -4.08 -20.78
CA TYR A 490 21.45 -4.36 -19.83
C TYR A 490 22.82 -4.00 -20.37
N TYR A 491 23.16 -4.54 -21.54
CA TYR A 491 24.49 -4.37 -22.14
C TYR A 491 24.74 -2.92 -22.57
N LYS A 492 23.72 -2.25 -23.12
CA LYS A 492 23.80 -0.82 -23.45
C LYS A 492 24.18 0.01 -22.23
N ILE A 493 23.45 -0.14 -21.11
CA ILE A 493 23.73 0.62 -19.87
C ILE A 493 25.11 0.21 -19.30
N TYR A 494 25.46 -1.07 -19.34
CA TYR A 494 26.74 -1.55 -18.82
C TYR A 494 27.94 -0.94 -19.57
N ILE A 495 27.93 -1.00 -20.90
CA ILE A 495 28.99 -0.42 -21.74
C ILE A 495 29.01 1.10 -21.56
N LYS A 496 27.83 1.76 -21.55
CA LYS A 496 27.71 3.21 -21.30
C LYS A 496 28.45 3.62 -20.03
N ASN A 497 28.18 2.94 -18.92
CA ASN A 497 28.84 3.21 -17.65
C ASN A 497 30.36 3.02 -17.72
N LEU A 498 30.84 1.97 -18.39
CA LEU A 498 32.28 1.72 -18.54
C LEU A 498 32.96 2.82 -19.36
N VAL A 499 32.33 3.24 -20.46
CA VAL A 499 32.81 4.31 -21.33
C VAL A 499 32.91 5.63 -20.57
N PHE A 500 31.85 6.04 -19.85
CA PHE A 500 31.86 7.29 -19.08
C PHE A 500 32.75 7.25 -17.83
N LEU A 501 33.10 6.06 -17.33
CA LEU A 501 34.12 5.89 -16.30
C LEU A 501 35.56 5.89 -16.87
N GLY A 502 35.74 6.07 -18.19
CA GLY A 502 37.05 6.06 -18.84
C GLY A 502 37.74 4.69 -18.78
N ARG A 503 36.97 3.60 -18.68
CA ARG A 503 37.56 2.25 -18.70
C ARG A 503 38.12 1.96 -20.10
N PRO A 504 39.25 1.24 -20.23
CA PRO A 504 39.86 0.97 -21.52
C PRO A 504 39.01 -0.02 -22.35
N VAL A 505 39.05 0.09 -23.69
CA VAL A 505 38.31 -0.81 -24.63
C VAL A 505 38.42 -2.28 -24.29
N LYS A 506 39.60 -2.77 -23.84
CA LYS A 506 39.79 -4.17 -23.45
C LYS A 506 38.77 -4.69 -22.42
N LYS A 507 38.16 -3.80 -21.61
CA LYS A 507 37.17 -4.16 -20.60
C LYS A 507 35.75 -4.33 -21.16
N TYR A 508 35.40 -3.66 -22.26
CA TYR A 508 34.04 -3.72 -22.83
C TYR A 508 33.97 -4.31 -24.25
N LEU A 509 35.11 -4.56 -24.90
CA LEU A 509 35.16 -5.25 -26.19
C LEU A 509 34.51 -6.65 -26.18
N PRO A 510 34.74 -7.53 -25.17
CA PRO A 510 34.07 -8.84 -25.14
C PRO A 510 32.54 -8.70 -25.04
N ILE A 511 32.09 -7.68 -24.30
CA ILE A 511 30.68 -7.38 -24.05
C ILE A 511 30.01 -6.85 -25.32
N LEU A 512 30.73 -6.07 -26.12
CA LEU A 512 30.25 -5.62 -27.42
C LEU A 512 30.01 -6.80 -28.37
N ARG A 513 30.79 -7.88 -28.30
CA ARG A 513 30.50 -9.09 -29.11
C ARG A 513 29.24 -9.81 -28.63
N GLU A 514 29.00 -9.82 -27.32
CA GLU A 514 27.76 -10.38 -26.77
C GLU A 514 26.52 -9.58 -27.17
N ILE A 515 26.65 -8.25 -27.31
CA ILE A 515 25.53 -7.35 -27.62
C ILE A 515 25.04 -7.50 -29.07
N GLU A 516 25.94 -7.80 -30.02
CA GLU A 516 25.62 -7.95 -31.44
C GLU A 516 24.57 -9.05 -31.70
N ASN A 517 24.55 -10.08 -30.85
CA ASN A 517 23.59 -11.18 -30.94
C ASN A 517 22.27 -10.92 -30.18
N LYS A 518 22.20 -9.82 -29.40
CA LYS A 518 21.10 -9.53 -28.47
C LYS A 518 20.32 -8.26 -28.81
N CYS A 519 20.89 -7.40 -29.64
CA CYS A 519 20.31 -6.13 -30.02
C CYS A 519 20.13 -6.04 -31.54
N PRO A 520 19.25 -5.14 -32.03
CA PRO A 520 19.16 -4.84 -33.46
C PRO A 520 20.53 -4.41 -34.02
N SER A 521 20.90 -4.96 -35.17
CA SER A 521 22.17 -4.69 -35.84
C SER A 521 22.32 -3.23 -36.30
N ASP A 522 21.22 -2.49 -36.33
CA ASP A 522 21.09 -1.11 -36.78
C ASP A 522 20.89 -0.11 -35.62
N ASP A 523 21.06 -0.54 -34.35
CA ASP A 523 20.99 0.31 -33.15
C ASP A 523 22.15 1.32 -33.13
N ILE A 524 21.80 2.61 -33.09
CA ILE A 524 22.76 3.70 -33.23
C ILE A 524 23.75 3.80 -32.07
N GLU A 525 23.33 3.41 -30.86
CA GLU A 525 24.18 3.45 -29.67
C GLU A 525 25.26 2.35 -29.77
N ILE A 526 24.92 1.20 -30.36
CA ILE A 526 25.87 0.12 -30.65
C ILE A 526 26.88 0.57 -31.70
N LYS A 527 26.43 1.22 -32.77
CA LYS A 527 27.34 1.81 -33.77
C LYS A 527 28.26 2.85 -33.17
N ALA A 528 27.79 3.65 -32.21
CA ALA A 528 28.66 4.57 -31.49
C ALA A 528 29.74 3.84 -30.68
N TYR A 529 29.41 2.71 -30.03
CA TYR A 529 30.41 1.88 -29.34
C TYR A 529 31.41 1.24 -30.31
N GLU A 530 30.97 0.73 -31.47
CA GLU A 530 31.86 0.17 -32.51
C GLU A 530 32.85 1.22 -33.06
N VAL A 531 32.38 2.47 -33.24
CA VAL A 531 33.23 3.61 -33.62
C VAL A 531 34.26 3.90 -32.52
N LEU A 532 33.85 3.96 -31.25
CA LEU A 532 34.76 4.17 -30.12
C LEU A 532 35.85 3.09 -30.05
N VAL A 533 35.47 1.82 -30.24
CA VAL A 533 36.39 0.68 -30.27
C VAL A 533 37.39 0.83 -31.41
N SER A 534 36.92 1.17 -32.61
CA SER A 534 37.76 1.30 -33.81
C SER A 534 38.83 2.39 -33.63
N ILE A 535 38.47 3.52 -33.01
CA ILE A 535 39.41 4.62 -32.74
C ILE A 535 40.44 4.23 -31.68
N GLU A 536 40.04 3.59 -30.58
CA GLU A 536 41.01 3.15 -29.55
C GLU A 536 41.94 2.03 -30.05
N GLN A 537 41.50 1.23 -31.03
CA GLN A 537 42.34 0.25 -31.73
C GLN A 537 43.21 0.86 -32.84
N LYS A 538 43.24 2.19 -32.98
CA LYS A 538 43.99 2.91 -34.03
C LYS A 538 43.59 2.48 -35.46
N ASN A 539 42.32 2.15 -35.67
CA ASN A 539 41.75 1.82 -36.99
C ASN A 539 40.70 2.87 -37.41
N PRO A 540 41.14 4.07 -37.83
CA PRO A 540 40.22 5.14 -38.22
C PRO A 540 39.42 4.82 -39.48
N GLN A 541 39.93 3.98 -40.40
CA GLN A 541 39.22 3.60 -41.62
C GLN A 541 37.92 2.85 -41.29
N ARG A 542 37.97 1.91 -40.33
CA ARG A 542 36.78 1.20 -39.87
C ARG A 542 35.76 2.15 -39.23
N ALA A 543 36.22 3.10 -38.40
CA ALA A 543 35.35 4.11 -37.80
C ALA A 543 34.63 4.94 -38.86
N LEU A 544 35.36 5.43 -39.88
CA LEU A 544 34.80 6.18 -41.00
C LEU A 544 33.77 5.37 -41.80
N TRP A 545 34.06 4.09 -42.06
CA TRP A 545 33.12 3.20 -42.75
C TRP A 545 31.80 3.02 -41.98
N ILE A 546 31.87 2.82 -40.65
CA ILE A 546 30.66 2.70 -39.81
C ILE A 546 29.84 3.99 -39.84
N ILE A 547 30.53 5.14 -39.74
CA ILE A 547 29.89 6.46 -39.75
C ILE A 547 29.17 6.70 -41.08
N GLU A 548 29.84 6.45 -42.22
CA GLU A 548 29.24 6.63 -43.54
C GLU A 548 28.03 5.69 -43.76
N LYS A 549 28.18 4.41 -43.39
CA LYS A 549 27.09 3.43 -43.50
C LYS A 549 25.87 3.80 -42.65
N SER A 550 26.06 4.56 -41.58
CA SER A 550 25.01 4.93 -40.62
C SER A 550 24.63 6.42 -40.66
N LYS A 551 25.01 7.14 -41.72
CA LYS A 551 24.98 8.61 -41.77
C LYS A 551 23.63 9.23 -41.42
N ASP A 552 22.54 8.72 -41.97
CA ASP A 552 21.21 9.30 -41.76
C ASP A 552 20.76 9.19 -40.29
N LYS A 553 21.08 8.07 -39.65
CA LYS A 553 20.80 7.85 -38.23
C LYS A 553 21.70 8.69 -37.35
N ILE A 554 22.99 8.77 -37.66
CA ILE A 554 23.94 9.62 -36.93
C ILE A 554 23.47 11.08 -36.96
N ALA A 555 23.13 11.59 -38.15
CA ALA A 555 22.61 12.96 -38.31
C ALA A 555 21.35 13.20 -37.46
N LYS A 556 20.44 12.21 -37.40
CA LYS A 556 19.18 12.31 -36.64
C LYS A 556 19.36 12.25 -35.12
N PHE A 557 20.31 11.46 -34.63
CA PHE A 557 20.47 11.14 -33.20
C PHE A 557 21.65 11.84 -32.53
N TYR A 558 22.55 12.49 -33.29
CA TYR A 558 23.73 13.15 -32.75
C TYR A 558 23.41 14.01 -31.54
N ASP A 559 22.37 14.84 -31.59
CA ASP A 559 22.06 15.74 -30.48
C ASP A 559 21.42 15.09 -29.24
N LYS A 560 20.87 13.88 -29.41
CA LYS A 560 20.08 13.17 -28.40
C LYS A 560 20.90 12.13 -27.64
N ASP A 561 21.94 11.58 -28.25
CA ASP A 561 22.71 10.48 -27.68
C ASP A 561 24.12 10.94 -27.24
N PRO A 562 24.42 10.90 -25.92
CA PRO A 562 25.72 11.36 -25.41
C PRO A 562 26.88 10.42 -25.75
N VAL A 563 26.62 9.13 -25.99
CA VAL A 563 27.65 8.15 -26.41
C VAL A 563 28.04 8.43 -27.86
N LEU A 564 27.05 8.69 -28.72
CA LEU A 564 27.29 9.07 -30.10
C LEU A 564 28.09 10.38 -30.20
N LYS A 565 27.73 11.40 -29.39
CA LYS A 565 28.52 12.65 -29.31
C LYS A 565 29.97 12.37 -28.96
N LEU A 566 30.21 11.52 -27.95
CA LEU A 566 31.55 11.15 -27.53
C LEU A 566 32.31 10.38 -28.63
N ALA A 567 31.65 9.46 -29.33
CA ALA A 567 32.22 8.68 -30.42
C ALA A 567 32.70 9.58 -31.57
N ILE A 568 31.84 10.50 -32.01
CA ILE A 568 32.17 11.48 -33.05
C ILE A 568 33.30 12.40 -32.59
N TYR A 569 33.22 12.92 -31.36
CA TYR A 569 34.25 13.78 -30.79
C TYR A 569 35.63 13.08 -30.80
N LYS A 570 35.71 11.86 -30.25
CA LYS A 570 36.96 11.07 -30.24
C LYS A 570 37.47 10.79 -31.65
N THR A 571 36.57 10.49 -32.59
CA THR A 571 36.93 10.24 -33.99
C THR A 571 37.57 11.46 -34.63
N ILE A 572 36.93 12.63 -34.53
CA ILE A 572 37.44 13.89 -35.08
C ILE A 572 38.77 14.26 -34.44
N SER A 573 38.88 14.20 -33.11
CA SER A 573 40.13 14.49 -32.41
C SER A 573 41.26 13.57 -32.85
N TYR A 574 40.99 12.27 -33.03
CA TYR A 574 41.98 11.32 -33.50
C TYR A 574 42.42 11.59 -34.94
N LEU A 575 41.47 11.85 -35.84
CA LEU A 575 41.76 12.17 -37.24
C LEU A 575 42.60 13.44 -37.39
N LEU A 576 42.30 14.48 -36.61
CA LEU A 576 43.12 15.69 -36.56
C LEU A 576 44.54 15.41 -36.06
N ALA A 577 44.69 14.57 -35.03
CA ALA A 577 46.00 14.21 -34.47
C ALA A 577 46.90 13.44 -35.44
N ILE A 578 46.32 12.68 -36.36
CA ILE A 578 47.06 11.96 -37.42
C ILE A 578 47.07 12.71 -38.75
N ASN A 579 46.70 14.00 -38.76
CA ASN A 579 46.63 14.86 -39.95
C ASN A 579 45.71 14.33 -41.08
N ASN A 580 44.72 13.51 -40.76
CA ASN A 580 43.72 13.02 -41.72
C ASN A 580 42.53 13.99 -41.83
N TYR A 581 42.79 15.16 -42.40
CA TYR A 581 41.82 16.25 -42.52
C TYR A 581 40.64 15.91 -43.46
N SER A 582 40.87 15.11 -44.51
CA SER A 582 39.81 14.71 -45.43
C SER A 582 38.80 13.77 -44.75
N GLY A 583 39.28 12.83 -43.92
CA GLY A 583 38.43 11.99 -43.08
C GLY A 583 37.65 12.81 -42.06
N CYS A 584 38.27 13.83 -41.45
CA CYS A 584 37.62 14.73 -40.51
C CYS A 584 36.40 15.41 -41.15
N LEU A 585 36.56 15.98 -42.35
CA LEU A 585 35.46 16.60 -43.09
C LEU A 585 34.33 15.62 -43.44
N LYS A 586 34.66 14.37 -43.80
CA LYS A 586 33.64 13.33 -44.05
C LYS A 586 32.75 13.13 -42.83
N VAL A 587 33.33 13.01 -41.64
CA VAL A 587 32.57 12.84 -40.38
C VAL A 587 31.74 14.08 -40.07
N ILE A 588 32.32 15.28 -40.20
CA ILE A 588 31.63 16.53 -39.91
C ILE A 588 30.42 16.71 -40.82
N ASN A 589 30.58 16.46 -42.13
CA ASN A 589 29.52 16.64 -43.12
C ASN A 589 28.28 15.76 -42.86
N VAL A 590 28.45 14.59 -42.21
CA VAL A 590 27.32 13.75 -41.78
C VAL A 590 26.42 14.45 -40.76
N ILE A 591 26.94 15.42 -40.00
CA ILE A 591 26.28 15.99 -38.81
C ILE A 591 25.96 17.48 -39.00
N GLU A 592 26.70 18.17 -39.86
CA GLU A 592 26.82 19.63 -39.87
C GLU A 592 25.54 20.40 -40.19
N SER A 593 24.61 19.82 -40.95
CA SER A 593 23.38 20.52 -41.38
C SER A 593 22.47 20.96 -40.22
N LYS A 594 22.73 20.55 -38.97
CA LYS A 594 21.81 20.76 -37.83
C LYS A 594 22.45 21.22 -36.51
N SER A 595 23.77 21.41 -36.41
CA SER A 595 24.41 21.72 -35.11
C SER A 595 25.24 23.02 -35.08
N ASN A 596 25.00 23.85 -34.06
CA ASN A 596 25.81 25.02 -33.71
C ASN A 596 26.91 24.67 -32.69
N ASN A 597 27.63 23.56 -32.93
CA ASN A 597 28.70 23.11 -32.04
C ASN A 597 30.05 23.77 -32.40
N CYS A 598 30.61 24.52 -31.45
CA CYS A 598 31.92 25.17 -31.59
C CYS A 598 33.05 24.20 -31.92
N PHE A 599 33.07 23.01 -31.32
CA PHE A 599 34.10 22.00 -31.61
C PHE A 599 34.07 21.56 -33.08
N LEU A 600 32.88 21.31 -33.64
CA LEU A 600 32.74 20.88 -35.02
C LEU A 600 33.12 22.00 -36.00
N ALA A 601 32.73 23.24 -35.71
CA ALA A 601 33.10 24.40 -36.52
C ALA A 601 34.63 24.61 -36.53
N SER A 602 35.27 24.52 -35.37
CA SER A 602 36.72 24.64 -35.22
C SER A 602 37.46 23.50 -35.94
N ALA A 603 37.02 22.25 -35.76
CA ALA A 603 37.61 21.10 -36.46
C ALA A 603 37.44 21.20 -37.98
N LYS A 604 36.31 21.72 -38.46
CA LYS A 604 36.06 21.97 -39.89
C LYS A 604 36.99 23.05 -40.42
N LEU A 605 37.14 24.17 -39.71
CA LEU A 605 38.04 25.26 -40.09
C LEU A 605 39.47 24.75 -40.23
N ILE A 606 39.99 24.04 -39.21
CA ILE A 606 41.34 23.43 -39.27
C ILE A 606 41.49 22.54 -40.49
N SER A 607 40.52 21.66 -40.72
CA SER A 607 40.60 20.67 -41.80
C SER A 607 40.53 21.32 -43.18
N LEU A 608 39.72 22.36 -43.37
CA LEU A 608 39.65 23.10 -44.64
C LEU A 608 40.92 23.91 -44.89
N SER A 609 41.46 24.58 -43.87
CA SER A 609 42.72 25.32 -43.97
C SER A 609 43.86 24.39 -44.38
N ARG A 610 44.03 23.25 -43.70
CA ARG A 610 45.12 22.30 -43.98
C ARG A 610 44.99 21.55 -45.31
N LEU A 611 43.79 21.54 -45.90
CA LEU A 611 43.55 21.01 -47.25
C LEU A 611 43.61 22.11 -48.33
N ASP A 612 44.08 23.31 -47.98
CA ASP A 612 44.17 24.49 -48.84
C ASP A 612 42.83 24.93 -49.48
N LYS A 613 41.70 24.64 -48.81
CA LYS A 613 40.35 25.04 -49.23
C LYS A 613 39.93 26.36 -48.57
N ILE A 614 40.74 27.40 -48.76
CA ILE A 614 40.65 28.66 -48.00
C ILE A 614 39.29 29.37 -48.16
N ASP A 615 38.69 29.33 -49.35
CA ASP A 615 37.39 29.99 -49.56
C ASP A 615 36.27 29.36 -48.75
N LEU A 616 36.27 28.01 -48.68
CA LEU A 616 35.36 27.27 -47.81
C LEU A 616 35.67 27.49 -46.34
N ALA A 617 36.95 27.58 -45.97
CA ALA A 617 37.39 27.86 -44.60
C ALA A 617 36.93 29.26 -44.13
N LYS A 618 37.07 30.27 -44.99
CA LYS A 618 36.62 31.65 -44.76
C LYS A 618 35.13 31.73 -44.43
N ALA A 619 34.31 30.92 -45.10
CA ALA A 619 32.87 30.86 -44.84
C ALA A 619 32.51 30.36 -43.43
N ILE A 620 33.38 29.55 -42.80
CA ILE A 620 33.16 28.99 -41.45
C ILE A 620 33.72 29.92 -40.35
N LEU A 621 34.69 30.77 -40.67
CA LEU A 621 35.40 31.63 -39.72
C LEU A 621 34.49 32.47 -38.82
N PRO A 622 33.41 33.14 -39.31
CA PRO A 622 32.54 33.94 -38.44
C PRO A 622 31.94 33.12 -37.29
N LYS A 623 31.51 31.88 -37.56
CA LYS A 623 30.97 30.97 -36.55
C LYS A 623 32.01 30.58 -35.52
N VAL A 624 33.25 30.34 -35.94
CA VAL A 624 34.37 29.99 -35.03
C VAL A 624 34.79 31.19 -34.17
N LYS A 625 34.77 32.42 -34.71
CA LYS A 625 35.06 33.65 -33.94
C LYS A 625 34.09 33.89 -32.78
N MET A 626 32.84 33.42 -32.90
CA MET A 626 31.87 33.49 -31.81
C MET A 626 32.16 32.51 -30.66
N CYS A 627 33.01 31.51 -30.89
CA CYS A 627 33.37 30.48 -29.91
C CYS A 627 34.56 30.93 -29.05
N LYS A 628 34.45 30.75 -27.73
CA LYS A 628 35.44 31.23 -26.75
C LYS A 628 36.35 30.13 -26.18
N ASP A 629 36.40 28.95 -26.81
CA ASP A 629 37.18 27.81 -26.34
C ASP A 629 38.60 27.74 -26.94
N THR A 630 39.47 26.92 -26.34
CA THR A 630 40.86 26.78 -26.80
C THR A 630 40.95 26.24 -28.23
N MET A 631 40.04 25.35 -28.63
CA MET A 631 40.05 24.75 -29.95
C MET A 631 39.69 25.76 -31.03
N SER A 632 38.75 26.69 -30.75
CA SER A 632 38.40 27.76 -31.68
C SER A 632 39.55 28.76 -31.89
N ARG A 633 40.35 29.03 -30.86
CA ARG A 633 41.56 29.86 -30.98
C ARG A 633 42.62 29.18 -31.83
N ILE A 634 42.90 27.90 -31.57
CA ILE A 634 43.84 27.10 -32.37
C ILE A 634 43.39 27.07 -33.84
N ALA A 635 42.09 26.88 -34.08
CA ALA A 635 41.55 26.85 -35.44
C ALA A 635 41.72 28.17 -36.19
N GLN A 636 41.59 29.31 -35.50
CA GLN A 636 41.82 30.64 -36.07
C GLN A 636 43.30 30.85 -36.42
N ILE A 637 44.21 30.51 -35.52
CA ILE A 637 45.66 30.61 -35.75
C ILE A 637 46.06 29.76 -36.97
N ILE A 638 45.62 28.50 -37.03
CA ILE A 638 45.93 27.61 -38.16
C ILE A 638 45.40 28.16 -39.49
N TYR A 639 44.25 28.83 -39.49
CA TYR A 639 43.71 29.48 -40.69
C TYR A 639 44.55 30.70 -41.11
N GLU A 640 44.94 31.55 -40.16
CA GLU A 640 45.78 32.73 -40.42
C GLU A 640 47.18 32.32 -40.93
N ASP A 641 47.81 31.32 -40.30
CA ASP A 641 49.10 30.76 -40.73
C ASP A 641 49.03 30.26 -42.18
N GLN A 642 47.95 29.56 -42.54
CA GLN A 642 47.77 29.04 -43.89
C GLN A 642 47.58 30.15 -44.92
N ILE A 643 46.89 31.25 -44.57
CA ILE A 643 46.79 32.43 -45.44
C ILE A 643 48.17 33.02 -45.71
N ILE A 644 48.99 33.18 -44.67
CA ILE A 644 50.35 33.71 -44.80
C ILE A 644 51.18 32.79 -45.69
N TYR A 645 51.14 31.48 -45.45
CA TYR A 645 51.85 30.49 -46.26
C TYR A 645 51.46 30.55 -47.75
N ARG A 646 50.17 30.73 -48.06
CA ARG A 646 49.70 30.85 -49.45
C ARG A 646 50.18 32.13 -50.14
N LYS A 647 50.31 33.23 -49.40
CA LYS A 647 50.89 34.49 -49.93
C LYS A 647 52.36 34.31 -50.27
N LEU A 648 53.13 33.74 -49.35
CA LEU A 648 54.57 33.49 -49.52
C LEU A 648 54.92 32.48 -50.62
N LYS A 649 53.96 31.65 -51.07
CA LYS A 649 54.15 30.69 -52.17
C LYS A 649 53.80 31.28 -53.55
N ASN A 650 53.03 32.37 -53.56
CA ASN A 650 52.60 33.05 -54.78
C ASN A 650 53.44 34.31 -55.09
N GLU A 651 54.30 34.70 -54.15
CA GLU A 651 55.48 35.56 -54.36
C GLU A 651 56.67 34.69 -54.75
#